data_AF-A0A6C0B3I1-F1
#
_entry.id   AF-A0A6C0B3I1-F1
#
_cell.length_a   1.000
_cell.length_b   1.000
_cell.length_c   1.000
_cell.angle_alpha   90.00
_cell.angle_beta   90.00
_cell.angle_gamma   90.00
#
_symmetry.space_group_name_H-M   'P 1'
#
loop_
_entity.id
_entity.type
_entity.pdbx_description
1 polymer ?
#
loop_
_entity_poly.entity_id
_entity_poly.type
_entity_poly.pdbx_seq_one_letter_code
_entity_poly.pdbx_strand_id
1 'polypeptide(L)'
;MSKLEFQIISWHSADEILDFTPSKSYDNKKSYNKKDASRFVISLFGKDHEDKTYTVKVENFTPYFYIKVSDDFSKAKKNLLEDWVRDEMQFKYKDCFLRTSIVKRHSFRNFDKQKKYKFIRFVFNNKGAMRNAVSKFQKRVQIYKDKSILKPAKVRILGLTKKPVEYELYDNMVDPLLKFIHHRDIDTVGWVQIKSNNYKNIDIDTTCDSTVRCDWKSVKKIEERGNTNIKIMAFDIECDSAHGDFPLPIKDYTKLSREIYYAFLKLVKNDPNNLLDNKVKFVNKCLLAAFKKGNSELGISKIYYKSFDKISKYSRNIISSSVAEYLIVGNTRNSIEIKNHNIKCIGGINIILNNTKTYKKLVECLIENEIIEDGDVEIDRYKWEYRRITDKFPPQFDEVVSQRDIDKLVSYYNELENDEGDLKYPELEDDLANKLPRVKGDQTIQIGLSFVNYGSRVPYKNYMLTLKGCDILDNAVTESFKTESALLVRFTEIIQTENPDVITGWNTDGFDIPWLFKRANETGCLEEFSKMSKLKDYESKLKIKQKKSYTGELVNVDYVDMVGRIQMDLLPLVRKSHNLGSYKLDNVAATFINGEILKLVYAPDSDLTTVFTKSVVGLNNENFVIFNILDGYLDNQYMEGKKFEITNLNKQTKTFEVHGKIELDLEKSCKWCLGKDDVTPKDIFRLQKGSDHDRFIIAKYCMMDVILCIELLNKLEILTNNIGMANVCKNPLSWIIHRGQGVKILSLVSYFLKSKDYILPFLYKDSFDKEGYEGAVVLDPNPGIYIDRPIAVLDYSSLYPSSMIEVNLSHETIVTNPIYLGDEGGELLNESGYDFEDITYDRYKTLFTPGGAV
;
A
#
# COMPACT_ATOMS: atom_id res chain seq x y z
N MET A 1 41.78 13.60 -7.72
CA MET A 1 41.00 12.79 -6.77
C MET A 1 39.53 12.96 -7.12
N SER A 2 38.85 11.90 -7.55
CA SER A 2 37.50 11.96 -8.11
C SER A 2 36.46 12.20 -7.02
N LYS A 3 35.62 13.22 -7.21
CA LYS A 3 34.41 13.42 -6.39
C LYS A 3 33.41 12.32 -6.75
N LEU A 4 32.58 11.93 -5.78
CA LEU A 4 31.42 11.08 -6.06
C LEU A 4 30.26 11.99 -6.46
N GLU A 5 29.74 11.84 -7.67
CA GLU A 5 28.60 12.61 -8.19
C GLU A 5 27.55 11.64 -8.75
N PHE A 6 26.30 11.72 -8.27
CA PHE A 6 25.24 10.82 -8.72
C PHE A 6 23.86 11.47 -8.57
N GLN A 7 22.89 11.05 -9.37
CA GLN A 7 21.49 11.38 -9.22
C GLN A 7 20.83 10.46 -8.21
N ILE A 8 20.14 11.03 -7.22
CA ILE A 8 19.33 10.27 -6.27
C ILE A 8 18.03 9.84 -6.96
N ILE A 9 17.64 8.58 -6.79
CA ILE A 9 16.38 8.03 -7.33
C ILE A 9 15.45 7.58 -6.19
N SER A 10 16.01 6.91 -5.17
CA SER A 10 15.24 6.38 -4.05
C SER A 10 15.89 6.69 -2.70
N TRP A 11 15.06 6.72 -1.67
CA TRP A 11 15.41 7.09 -0.30
C TRP A 11 14.90 6.05 0.67
N HIS A 12 15.71 5.72 1.66
CA HIS A 12 15.29 4.93 2.81
C HIS A 12 15.84 5.57 4.09
N SER A 13 15.12 5.42 5.21
CA SER A 13 15.62 5.86 6.50
C SER A 13 15.14 4.93 7.59
N ALA A 14 16.06 4.48 8.42
CA ALA A 14 15.80 3.56 9.52
C ALA A 14 16.70 3.87 10.71
N ASP A 15 16.34 3.33 11.88
CA ASP A 15 17.22 3.30 13.03
C ASP A 15 18.07 2.01 12.91
N GLU A 16 19.37 2.14 12.60
CA GLU A 16 20.28 1.04 12.27
C GLU A 16 21.46 0.96 13.25
N ILE A 17 22.02 -0.24 13.47
CA ILE A 17 23.26 -0.45 14.23
C ILE A 17 24.42 -0.50 13.24
N LEU A 18 25.31 0.50 13.28
CA LEU A 18 26.36 0.69 12.27
C LEU A 18 27.61 -0.20 12.46
N ASP A 19 27.91 -0.62 13.69
CA ASP A 19 29.14 -1.36 14.04
C ASP A 19 28.80 -2.70 14.71
N PHE A 20 28.11 -3.60 13.99
CA PHE A 20 27.79 -4.94 14.51
C PHE A 20 29.00 -5.87 14.37
N THR A 21 29.74 -6.13 15.45
CA THR A 21 30.60 -7.31 15.54
C THR A 21 29.72 -8.54 15.83
N PRO A 22 29.67 -9.56 14.95
CA PRO A 22 28.88 -10.76 15.21
C PRO A 22 29.51 -11.52 16.37
N SER A 23 28.96 -11.38 17.58
CA SER A 23 29.25 -12.32 18.65
C SER A 23 28.57 -13.65 18.33
N LYS A 24 29.38 -14.70 18.14
CA LYS A 24 28.93 -16.09 18.05
C LYS A 24 28.24 -16.53 19.34
N SER A 25 26.95 -16.28 19.46
CA SER A 25 25.96 -17.05 20.23
C SER A 25 24.66 -16.25 20.26
N TYR A 26 23.68 -16.65 19.45
CA TYR A 26 22.30 -16.21 19.66
C TYR A 26 21.76 -16.94 20.89
N ASP A 27 22.04 -16.39 22.06
CA ASP A 27 21.37 -16.80 23.29
C ASP A 27 20.02 -16.08 23.33
N ASN A 28 18.96 -16.81 22.97
CA ASN A 28 17.57 -16.35 22.87
C ASN A 28 16.92 -16.10 24.25
N LYS A 29 17.65 -15.46 25.17
CA LYS A 29 17.09 -15.02 26.46
C LYS A 29 16.71 -13.54 26.38
N LYS A 30 15.39 -13.33 26.50
CA LYS A 30 14.67 -12.05 26.62
C LYS A 30 15.49 -10.98 27.37
N SER A 31 15.81 -9.87 26.70
CA SER A 31 16.54 -8.76 27.29
C SER A 31 15.66 -7.50 27.39
N TYR A 32 14.77 -7.49 28.38
CA TYR A 32 14.03 -6.29 28.80
C TYR A 32 14.92 -5.11 29.22
N ASN A 33 16.24 -5.34 29.37
CA ASN A 33 17.25 -4.34 29.76
C ASN A 33 18.27 -3.99 28.67
N LYS A 34 18.05 -4.35 27.39
CA LYS A 34 19.02 -3.98 26.33
C LYS A 34 18.89 -2.50 26.00
N LYS A 35 19.97 -1.75 26.16
CA LYS A 35 20.08 -0.39 25.65
C LYS A 35 20.01 -0.40 24.12
N ASP A 36 19.24 0.54 23.57
CA ASP A 36 19.17 0.72 22.13
C ASP A 36 20.43 1.45 21.65
N ALA A 37 21.20 0.78 20.78
CA ALA A 37 22.43 1.30 20.21
C ALA A 37 22.26 1.80 18.77
N SER A 38 21.03 1.75 18.23
CA SER A 38 20.74 2.17 16.87
C SER A 38 20.89 3.68 16.70
N ARG A 39 21.21 4.09 15.48
CA ARG A 39 21.32 5.49 15.06
C ARG A 39 20.41 5.71 13.86
N PHE A 40 19.87 6.92 13.73
CA PHE A 40 19.11 7.29 12.54
C PHE A 40 20.04 7.39 11.34
N VAL A 41 19.81 6.55 10.34
CA VAL A 41 20.61 6.47 9.12
C VAL A 41 19.69 6.71 7.92
N ILE A 42 20.16 7.51 6.97
CA ILE A 42 19.49 7.76 5.69
C ILE A 42 20.27 7.04 4.61
N SER A 43 19.63 6.16 3.86
CA SER A 43 20.23 5.50 2.70
C SER A 43 19.74 6.17 1.42
N LEU A 44 20.66 6.66 0.60
CA LEU A 44 20.40 7.19 -0.74
C LEU A 44 20.74 6.11 -1.76
N PHE A 45 19.85 5.91 -2.73
CA PHE A 45 20.08 5.02 -3.86
C PHE A 45 20.02 5.83 -5.14
N GLY A 46 21.02 5.66 -6.00
CA GLY A 46 21.13 6.49 -7.19
C GLY A 46 22.22 6.03 -8.14
N LYS A 47 22.43 6.80 -9.21
CA LYS A 47 23.36 6.44 -10.30
C LYS A 47 24.10 7.66 -10.83
N ASP A 48 25.31 7.46 -11.33
CA ASP A 48 26.03 8.50 -12.06
C ASP A 48 25.66 8.52 -13.55
N HIS A 49 26.42 9.27 -14.34
CA HIS A 49 26.20 9.41 -15.79
C HIS A 49 26.69 8.19 -16.58
N GLU A 50 27.53 7.35 -15.98
CA GLU A 50 28.06 6.12 -16.57
C GLU A 50 27.22 4.89 -16.16
N ASP A 51 26.01 5.13 -15.64
CA ASP A 51 25.07 4.13 -15.13
C ASP A 51 25.58 3.32 -13.92
N LYS A 52 26.70 3.73 -13.32
CA LYS A 52 27.21 3.08 -12.10
C LYS A 52 26.30 3.41 -10.93
N THR A 53 25.93 2.37 -10.19
CA THR A 53 24.93 2.42 -9.12
C THR A 53 25.56 2.57 -7.74
N TYR A 54 24.91 3.37 -6.89
CA TYR A 54 25.42 3.72 -5.57
C TYR A 54 24.39 3.49 -4.46
N THR A 55 24.87 2.94 -3.36
CA THR A 55 24.20 2.97 -2.05
C THR A 55 25.01 3.85 -1.12
N VAL A 56 24.46 5.01 -0.72
CA VAL A 56 25.12 5.97 0.18
C VAL A 56 24.42 5.98 1.53
N LYS A 57 25.12 5.51 2.57
CA LYS A 57 24.70 5.61 3.97
C LYS A 57 25.11 6.97 4.54
N VAL A 58 24.11 7.80 4.83
CA VAL A 58 24.28 9.14 5.38
C VAL A 58 24.04 9.08 6.88
N GLU A 59 25.08 9.45 7.64
CA GLU A 59 25.15 9.28 9.09
C GLU A 59 25.14 10.64 9.84
N ASN A 60 24.98 10.56 11.16
CA ASN A 60 25.07 11.69 12.12
C ASN A 60 24.03 12.81 11.96
N PHE A 61 23.01 12.62 11.13
CA PHE A 61 21.83 13.48 11.16
C PHE A 61 20.94 13.06 12.32
N THR A 62 20.86 13.86 13.36
CA THR A 62 20.16 13.51 14.61
C THR A 62 18.69 13.97 14.58
N PRO A 63 17.70 13.10 14.85
CA PRO A 63 16.31 13.50 15.08
C PRO A 63 16.17 14.53 16.21
N TYR A 64 15.23 15.47 16.06
CA TYR A 64 14.98 16.51 17.06
C TYR A 64 13.56 17.06 17.02
N PHE A 65 13.09 17.62 18.13
CA PHE A 65 11.87 18.44 18.24
C PHE A 65 12.08 19.61 19.20
N TYR A 66 11.10 20.51 19.32
CA TYR A 66 11.18 21.67 20.21
C TYR A 66 9.99 21.76 21.16
N ILE A 67 10.23 22.40 22.31
CA ILE A 67 9.21 22.84 23.26
C ILE A 67 9.36 24.35 23.48
N LYS A 68 8.26 25.09 23.36
CA LYS A 68 8.24 26.53 23.72
C LYS A 68 8.28 26.69 25.23
N VAL A 69 9.09 27.62 25.72
CA VAL A 69 9.25 27.92 27.15
C VAL A 69 9.18 29.43 27.40
N SER A 70 9.06 29.82 28.67
CA SER A 70 9.01 31.23 29.06
C SER A 70 10.29 32.00 28.74
N ASP A 71 10.19 33.31 28.58
CA ASP A 71 11.35 34.14 28.23
C ASP A 71 12.41 34.23 29.34
N ASP A 72 12.03 33.97 30.61
CA ASP A 72 12.92 33.88 31.77
C ASP A 72 13.57 32.49 31.94
N PHE A 73 13.29 31.53 31.04
CA PHE A 73 13.76 30.16 31.21
C PHE A 73 15.30 30.10 31.20
N SER A 74 15.86 29.60 32.29
CA SER A 74 17.30 29.58 32.58
C SER A 74 17.94 28.24 32.21
N LYS A 75 19.28 28.19 32.22
CA LYS A 75 20.04 26.95 31.99
C LYS A 75 19.74 25.89 33.07
N ALA A 76 19.53 26.30 34.32
CA ALA A 76 19.15 25.39 35.40
C ALA A 76 17.76 24.77 35.17
N LYS A 77 16.76 25.60 34.80
CA LYS A 77 15.42 25.13 34.42
C LYS A 77 15.46 24.17 33.23
N LYS A 78 16.34 24.44 32.25
CA LYS A 78 16.60 23.56 31.10
C LYS A 78 17.18 22.20 31.51
N ASN A 79 18.11 22.18 32.46
CA ASN A 79 18.66 20.91 32.98
C ASN A 79 17.57 20.09 33.69
N LEU A 80 16.76 20.71 34.55
CA LEU A 80 15.65 20.01 35.23
C LEU A 80 14.65 19.38 34.25
N LEU A 81 14.32 20.09 33.17
CA LEU A 81 13.46 19.56 32.11
C LEU A 81 14.13 18.41 31.34
N GLU A 82 15.42 18.54 31.04
CA GLU A 82 16.21 17.48 30.38
C GLU A 82 16.28 16.21 31.23
N ASP A 83 16.58 16.34 32.53
CA ASP A 83 16.67 15.23 33.48
C ASP A 83 15.32 14.53 33.61
N TRP A 84 14.24 15.31 33.76
CA TRP A 84 12.87 14.75 33.83
C TRP A 84 12.51 13.95 32.58
N VAL A 85 12.77 14.48 31.37
CA VAL A 85 12.51 13.74 30.13
C VAL A 85 13.33 12.44 30.09
N ARG A 86 14.61 12.50 30.47
CA ARG A 86 15.49 11.33 30.49
C ARG A 86 14.99 10.26 31.47
N ASP A 87 14.43 10.66 32.60
CA ASP A 87 13.91 9.74 33.61
C ASP A 87 12.62 9.05 33.19
N GLU A 88 11.72 9.78 32.53
CA GLU A 88 10.42 9.29 32.05
C GLU A 88 10.52 8.44 30.77
N MET A 89 11.61 8.59 30.01
CA MET A 89 11.86 7.76 28.84
C MET A 89 12.06 6.30 29.23
N GLN A 90 11.65 5.39 28.33
CA GLN A 90 11.91 3.96 28.53
C GLN A 90 13.41 3.72 28.68
N PHE A 91 13.78 2.79 29.59
CA PHE A 91 15.17 2.50 29.95
C PHE A 91 16.08 2.32 28.72
N LYS A 92 15.63 1.58 27.71
CA LYS A 92 16.39 1.32 26.48
C LYS A 92 16.77 2.58 25.69
N TYR A 93 16.01 3.67 25.80
CA TYR A 93 16.22 4.90 25.02
C TYR A 93 16.96 5.99 25.79
N LYS A 94 17.26 5.82 27.09
CA LYS A 94 17.87 6.88 27.90
C LYS A 94 19.22 7.36 27.33
N ASP A 95 20.03 6.44 26.80
CA ASP A 95 21.32 6.76 26.18
C ASP A 95 21.19 7.34 24.77
N CYS A 96 20.02 7.19 24.14
CA CYS A 96 19.73 7.78 22.83
C CYS A 96 19.41 9.27 22.91
N PHE A 97 19.11 9.81 24.10
CA PHE A 97 18.87 11.24 24.31
C PHE A 97 20.21 11.97 24.51
N LEU A 98 20.64 12.71 23.48
CA LEU A 98 21.98 13.27 23.41
C LEU A 98 22.16 14.56 24.20
N ARG A 99 21.31 15.55 23.95
CA ARG A 99 21.45 16.90 24.53
C ARG A 99 20.20 17.74 24.34
N THR A 100 20.11 18.80 25.15
CA THR A 100 19.20 19.91 24.90
C THR A 100 19.95 21.24 24.66
N SER A 101 19.34 22.14 23.90
CA SER A 101 19.86 23.51 23.69
C SER A 101 18.73 24.54 23.69
N ILE A 102 18.97 25.71 24.29
CA ILE A 102 18.05 26.84 24.20
C ILE A 102 18.27 27.56 22.87
N VAL A 103 17.21 27.78 22.10
CA VAL A 103 17.23 28.54 20.85
C VAL A 103 16.17 29.64 20.89
N LYS A 104 16.36 30.72 20.13
CA LYS A 104 15.35 31.77 19.94
C LYS A 104 14.82 31.73 18.51
N ARG A 105 13.51 31.58 18.33
CA ARG A 105 12.85 31.43 17.02
C ARG A 105 11.44 32.02 17.03
N HIS A 106 10.84 32.16 15.85
CA HIS A 106 9.44 32.58 15.71
C HIS A 106 8.51 31.36 15.77
N SER A 107 7.29 31.56 16.28
CA SER A 107 6.23 30.56 16.25
C SER A 107 5.39 30.75 15.00
N PHE A 108 5.14 29.70 14.22
CA PHE A 108 4.26 29.79 13.04
C PHE A 108 2.78 29.65 13.41
N ARG A 109 2.31 30.53 14.30
CA ARG A 109 0.90 30.63 14.67
C ARG A 109 0.63 31.90 15.47
N ASN A 110 -0.46 32.57 15.09
CA ASN A 110 -0.95 33.83 15.65
C ASN A 110 -0.01 35.01 15.42
N PHE A 111 -0.59 36.18 15.27
CA PHE A 111 0.12 37.43 15.19
C PHE A 111 0.68 37.82 16.55
N ASP A 112 1.97 38.14 16.58
CA ASP A 112 2.69 38.54 17.78
C ASP A 112 3.80 39.57 17.52
N LYS A 113 3.69 40.33 16.43
CA LYS A 113 4.71 41.31 16.00
C LYS A 113 6.09 40.67 15.77
N GLN A 114 6.10 39.46 15.20
CA GLN A 114 7.31 38.67 14.96
C GLN A 114 8.14 38.44 16.22
N LYS A 115 7.49 38.15 17.35
CA LYS A 115 8.21 37.90 18.60
C LYS A 115 9.06 36.63 18.48
N LYS A 116 10.31 36.70 18.95
CA LYS A 116 11.17 35.52 19.12
C LYS A 116 10.98 34.96 20.53
N TYR A 117 10.51 33.72 20.62
CA TYR A 117 10.40 32.99 21.89
C TYR A 117 11.62 32.13 22.14
N LYS A 118 11.83 31.78 23.41
CA LYS A 118 12.76 30.71 23.78
C LYS A 118 12.12 29.34 23.54
N PHE A 119 12.88 28.47 22.89
CA PHE A 119 12.55 27.06 22.71
C PHE A 119 13.67 26.19 23.25
N ILE A 120 13.31 25.04 23.82
CA ILE A 120 14.25 23.98 24.14
C ILE A 120 14.23 22.98 22.99
N ARG A 121 15.37 22.83 22.32
CA ARG A 121 15.59 21.82 21.30
C ARG A 121 16.07 20.53 21.95
N PHE A 122 15.38 19.42 21.73
CA PHE A 122 15.77 18.09 22.18
C PHE A 122 16.37 17.31 21.01
N VAL A 123 17.55 16.71 21.20
CA VAL A 123 18.29 16.01 20.15
C VAL A 123 18.53 14.55 20.53
N PHE A 124 18.24 13.63 19.60
CA PHE A 124 18.30 12.19 19.81
C PHE A 124 19.20 11.51 18.77
N ASN A 125 19.74 10.34 19.11
CA ASN A 125 20.49 9.49 18.17
C ASN A 125 19.58 8.83 17.14
N ASN A 126 18.35 8.48 17.54
CA ASN A 126 17.44 7.68 16.73
C ASN A 126 15.98 8.18 16.81
N LYS A 127 15.14 7.75 15.88
CA LYS A 127 13.76 8.22 15.74
C LYS A 127 12.84 7.61 16.80
N GLY A 128 13.09 6.36 17.20
CA GLY A 128 12.38 5.67 18.29
C GLY A 128 12.43 6.45 19.61
N ALA A 129 13.62 6.86 20.03
CA ALA A 129 13.85 7.65 21.23
C ALA A 129 13.16 9.03 21.17
N MET A 130 13.27 9.73 20.03
CA MET A 130 12.57 11.00 19.82
C MET A 130 11.06 10.84 20.01
N ARG A 131 10.45 9.81 19.40
CA ARG A 131 9.01 9.51 19.54
C ARG A 131 8.63 9.17 20.97
N ASN A 132 9.46 8.40 21.68
CA ASN A 132 9.23 8.06 23.09
C ASN A 132 9.27 9.29 23.99
N ALA A 133 10.18 10.23 23.74
CA ALA A 133 10.24 11.50 24.47
C ALA A 133 9.03 12.39 24.16
N VAL A 134 8.66 12.54 22.88
CA VAL A 134 7.47 13.28 22.46
C VAL A 134 6.21 12.75 23.13
N SER A 135 6.05 11.42 23.23
CA SER A 135 4.86 10.82 23.85
C SER A 135 4.71 11.14 25.33
N LYS A 136 5.75 11.60 26.04
CA LYS A 136 5.66 12.00 27.46
C LYS A 136 4.90 13.31 27.67
N PHE A 137 4.77 14.11 26.62
CA PHE A 137 4.01 15.36 26.62
C PHE A 137 2.59 15.18 26.06
N GLN A 138 2.18 13.96 25.75
CA GLN A 138 0.93 13.64 25.07
C GLN A 138 0.20 12.51 25.79
N LYS A 139 -1.13 12.48 25.68
CA LYS A 139 -1.96 11.38 26.17
C LYS A 139 -3.05 11.02 25.17
N ARG A 140 -3.39 9.74 25.09
CA ARG A 140 -4.56 9.28 24.33
C ARG A 140 -5.79 9.32 25.22
N VAL A 141 -6.89 9.85 24.69
CA VAL A 141 -8.19 9.89 25.35
C VAL A 141 -9.16 9.08 24.49
N GLN A 142 -9.73 8.03 25.08
CA GLN A 142 -10.77 7.23 24.45
C GLN A 142 -12.02 8.09 24.24
N ILE A 143 -12.58 8.10 23.04
CA ILE A 143 -13.90 8.73 22.76
C ILE A 143 -14.96 7.65 22.55
N TYR A 144 -14.64 6.60 21.77
CA TYR A 144 -15.51 5.46 21.50
C TYR A 144 -14.74 4.14 21.65
N LYS A 145 -15.41 2.98 21.69
CA LYS A 145 -14.76 1.65 21.83
C LYS A 145 -13.54 1.46 20.91
N ASP A 146 -13.62 1.95 19.67
CA ASP A 146 -12.56 1.76 18.67
C ASP A 146 -11.82 3.05 18.27
N LYS A 147 -12.07 4.17 18.96
CA LYS A 147 -11.50 5.49 18.58
C LYS A 147 -10.94 6.25 19.79
N SER A 148 -9.68 6.66 19.67
CA SER A 148 -9.01 7.57 20.61
C SER A 148 -8.45 8.81 19.89
N ILE A 149 -8.45 9.94 20.59
CA ILE A 149 -7.75 11.15 20.14
C ILE A 149 -6.52 11.42 20.98
N LEU A 150 -5.57 12.13 20.40
CA LEU A 150 -4.38 12.60 21.08
C LEU A 150 -4.65 13.98 21.68
N LYS A 151 -4.32 14.17 22.96
CA LYS A 151 -4.42 15.45 23.68
C LYS A 151 -3.08 15.78 24.36
N PRO A 152 -2.82 17.07 24.69
CA PRO A 152 -1.66 17.43 25.50
C PRO A 152 -1.76 16.80 26.89
N ALA A 153 -0.61 16.39 27.44
CA ALA A 153 -0.52 15.91 28.81
C ALA A 153 -0.15 17.07 29.76
N LYS A 154 -0.82 17.11 30.92
CA LYS A 154 -0.44 18.00 32.03
C LYS A 154 0.66 17.33 32.84
N VAL A 155 1.85 17.89 32.79
CA VAL A 155 3.06 17.32 33.38
C VAL A 155 3.54 18.18 34.55
N ARG A 156 3.82 17.52 35.69
CA ARG A 156 4.47 18.16 36.84
C ARG A 156 5.95 17.79 36.87
N ILE A 157 6.82 18.80 36.85
CA ILE A 157 8.27 18.61 36.89
C ILE A 157 8.78 19.20 38.20
N LEU A 158 9.27 18.35 39.09
CA LEU A 158 9.80 18.73 40.40
C LEU A 158 10.91 19.77 40.24
N GLY A 159 10.88 20.84 41.05
CA GLY A 159 11.83 21.94 40.98
C GLY A 159 11.60 22.94 39.82
N LEU A 160 10.81 22.59 38.80
CA LEU A 160 10.51 23.47 37.68
C LEU A 160 9.12 24.08 37.76
N THR A 161 8.09 23.28 38.04
CA THR A 161 6.68 23.73 38.12
C THR A 161 6.01 23.29 39.41
N LYS A 162 5.28 24.22 40.05
CA LYS A 162 4.50 23.93 41.26
C LYS A 162 3.25 23.10 40.96
N LYS A 163 2.61 23.37 39.82
CA LYS A 163 1.40 22.68 39.32
C LYS A 163 1.71 21.98 37.99
N PRO A 164 0.97 20.93 37.62
CA PRO A 164 1.05 20.35 36.28
C PRO A 164 0.79 21.40 35.20
N VAL A 165 1.65 21.46 34.18
CA VAL A 165 1.53 22.38 33.04
C VAL A 165 1.53 21.61 31.72
N GLU A 166 0.97 22.20 30.68
CA GLU A 166 1.03 21.67 29.32
C GLU A 166 2.21 22.31 28.58
N TYR A 167 2.95 21.50 27.83
CA TYR A 167 4.06 21.96 27.02
C TYR A 167 3.69 21.87 25.54
N GLU A 168 3.76 23.00 24.85
CA GLU A 168 3.50 23.05 23.42
C GLU A 168 4.66 22.41 22.64
N LEU A 169 4.33 21.44 21.80
CA LEU A 169 5.27 20.73 20.94
C LEU A 169 5.37 21.40 19.59
N TYR A 170 6.59 21.43 19.04
CA TYR A 170 6.89 22.01 17.74
C TYR A 170 7.81 21.08 16.92
N ASP A 171 7.62 21.05 15.60
CA ASP A 171 8.34 20.25 14.59
C ASP A 171 8.40 18.73 14.82
N ASN A 172 7.74 18.18 15.85
CA ASN A 172 7.75 16.75 16.15
C ASN A 172 7.10 15.89 15.04
N MET A 173 6.24 16.49 14.20
CA MET A 173 5.59 15.81 13.07
C MET A 173 6.40 15.80 11.79
N VAL A 174 7.41 16.67 11.67
CA VAL A 174 8.26 16.73 10.48
C VAL A 174 9.30 15.61 10.58
N ASP A 175 9.24 14.68 9.63
CA ASP A 175 10.11 13.51 9.59
C ASP A 175 11.60 13.93 9.54
N PRO A 176 12.50 13.31 10.32
CA PRO A 176 13.93 13.61 10.25
C PRO A 176 14.52 13.51 8.83
N LEU A 177 14.00 12.62 7.97
CA LEU A 177 14.40 12.57 6.56
C LEU A 177 14.08 13.88 5.82
N LEU A 178 12.88 14.44 6.01
CA LEU A 178 12.51 15.74 5.42
C LEU A 178 13.39 16.86 5.97
N LYS A 179 13.65 16.86 7.29
CA LYS A 179 14.55 17.83 7.91
C LYS A 179 15.93 17.77 7.27
N PHE A 180 16.48 16.58 7.02
CA PHE A 180 17.75 16.42 6.30
C PHE A 180 17.69 17.07 4.91
N ILE A 181 16.66 16.75 4.12
CA ILE A 181 16.45 17.34 2.79
C ILE A 181 16.42 18.88 2.86
N HIS A 182 15.67 19.45 3.82
CA HIS A 182 15.56 20.90 4.00
C HIS A 182 16.86 21.54 4.53
N HIS A 183 17.64 20.84 5.34
CA HIS A 183 18.93 21.33 5.85
C HIS A 183 20.01 21.35 4.78
N ARG A 184 19.95 20.44 3.81
CA ARG A 184 20.89 20.37 2.70
C ARG A 184 20.43 21.09 1.44
N ASP A 185 19.15 21.48 1.39
CA ASP A 185 18.45 21.99 0.21
C ASP A 185 18.73 21.12 -1.01
N ILE A 186 18.31 19.86 -0.92
CA ILE A 186 18.51 18.86 -1.96
C ILE A 186 17.19 18.65 -2.70
N ASP A 187 17.26 18.52 -4.03
CA ASP A 187 16.16 18.01 -4.83
C ASP A 187 16.09 16.49 -4.71
N THR A 188 14.91 15.97 -4.44
CA THR A 188 14.73 14.58 -3.99
C THR A 188 14.91 13.55 -5.11
N VAL A 189 14.82 13.97 -6.36
CA VAL A 189 15.26 13.20 -7.54
C VAL A 189 16.30 14.04 -8.30
N GLY A 190 17.27 14.59 -7.56
CA GLY A 190 18.29 15.50 -8.06
C GLY A 190 19.71 14.97 -7.91
N TRP A 191 20.66 15.72 -8.46
CA TRP A 191 22.08 15.39 -8.42
C TRP A 191 22.74 15.89 -7.14
N VAL A 192 23.62 15.05 -6.58
CA VAL A 192 24.43 15.39 -5.41
C VAL A 192 25.89 15.03 -5.62
N GLN A 193 26.77 15.75 -4.92
CA GLN A 193 28.20 15.48 -4.85
C GLN A 193 28.68 15.23 -3.42
N ILE A 194 29.69 14.37 -3.28
CA ILE A 194 30.44 14.13 -2.05
C ILE A 194 31.94 14.16 -2.40
N LYS A 195 32.72 14.97 -1.67
CA LYS A 195 34.18 15.06 -1.86
C LYS A 195 34.86 13.74 -1.45
N SER A 196 35.93 13.35 -2.14
CA SER A 196 36.65 12.08 -1.91
C SER A 196 37.06 11.86 -0.45
N ASN A 197 37.52 12.91 0.24
CA ASN A 197 37.96 12.82 1.64
C ASN A 197 36.81 12.74 2.65
N ASN A 198 35.56 12.85 2.18
CA ASN A 198 34.37 12.98 3.02
C ASN A 198 33.45 11.76 2.96
N TYR A 199 33.84 10.70 2.26
CA TYR A 199 33.16 9.41 2.31
C TYR A 199 34.16 8.28 2.52
N LYS A 200 33.66 7.13 2.97
CA LYS A 200 34.41 5.88 3.11
C LYS A 200 33.65 4.78 2.40
N ASN A 201 34.36 3.97 1.62
CA ASN A 201 33.79 2.74 1.08
C ASN A 201 33.49 1.79 2.25
N ILE A 202 32.38 1.09 2.15
CA ILE A 202 31.94 0.07 3.12
C ILE A 202 31.51 -1.16 2.34
N ASP A 203 31.54 -2.32 2.98
CA ASP A 203 31.05 -3.56 2.40
C ASP A 203 29.67 -3.86 3.00
N ILE A 204 28.63 -3.83 2.16
CA ILE A 204 27.25 -4.17 2.50
C ILE A 204 26.71 -5.01 1.36
N ASP A 205 25.98 -6.08 1.65
CA ASP A 205 25.41 -6.90 0.59
C ASP A 205 24.28 -6.15 -0.14
N THR A 206 24.56 -5.78 -1.39
CA THR A 206 23.67 -4.98 -2.22
C THR A 206 23.75 -5.40 -3.69
N THR A 207 22.78 -4.96 -4.50
CA THR A 207 22.83 -5.01 -5.96
C THR A 207 23.54 -3.82 -6.59
N CYS A 208 23.96 -2.83 -5.80
CA CYS A 208 24.66 -1.64 -6.30
C CYS A 208 26.17 -1.89 -6.47
N ASP A 209 26.79 -1.19 -7.44
CA ASP A 209 28.21 -1.33 -7.78
C ASP A 209 29.15 -0.73 -6.72
N SER A 210 28.66 0.23 -5.93
CA SER A 210 29.48 0.88 -4.91
C SER A 210 28.67 1.32 -3.70
N THR A 211 29.21 1.02 -2.53
CA THR A 211 28.63 1.30 -1.22
C THR A 211 29.56 2.22 -0.45
N VAL A 212 29.03 3.36 -0.01
CA VAL A 212 29.80 4.34 0.75
C VAL A 212 29.01 4.85 1.94
N ARG A 213 29.71 5.27 3.00
CA ARG A 213 29.14 6.08 4.07
C ARG A 213 29.75 7.46 4.13
N CYS A 214 28.96 8.45 4.54
CA CYS A 214 29.41 9.82 4.75
C CYS A 214 28.64 10.52 5.86
N ASP A 215 29.22 11.59 6.38
CA ASP A 215 28.51 12.52 7.26
C ASP A 215 27.49 13.34 6.46
N TRP A 216 26.29 13.55 7.02
CA TRP A 216 25.21 14.30 6.36
C TRP A 216 25.59 15.69 5.85
N LYS A 217 26.57 16.38 6.47
CA LYS A 217 27.04 17.69 6.00
C LYS A 217 27.84 17.62 4.71
N SER A 218 28.33 16.42 4.35
CA SER A 218 29.17 16.19 3.19
C SER A 218 28.38 16.10 1.88
N VAL A 219 27.09 15.76 1.96
CA VAL A 219 26.20 15.70 0.79
C VAL A 219 25.88 17.13 0.34
N LYS A 220 26.16 17.47 -0.90
CA LYS A 220 25.87 18.79 -1.49
C LYS A 220 25.06 18.65 -2.76
N LYS A 221 24.05 19.50 -2.94
CA LYS A 221 23.29 19.61 -4.19
C LYS A 221 24.22 20.03 -5.35
N ILE A 222 23.91 19.52 -6.53
CA ILE A 222 24.41 20.02 -7.82
C ILE A 222 23.20 20.63 -8.55
N GLU A 223 23.30 21.89 -8.97
CA GLU A 223 22.29 22.52 -9.81
C GLU A 223 22.38 22.00 -11.25
N GLU A 224 21.23 21.81 -11.88
CA GLU A 224 21.05 21.56 -13.32
C GLU A 224 21.85 20.41 -13.94
N ARG A 225 21.22 19.23 -13.98
CA ARG A 225 21.59 18.11 -14.85
C ARG A 225 20.31 17.35 -15.23
N GLY A 226 20.28 16.79 -16.45
CA GLY A 226 19.22 15.88 -16.88
C GLY A 226 19.14 14.62 -16.02
N ASN A 227 18.12 13.80 -16.25
CA ASN A 227 18.01 12.52 -15.57
C ASN A 227 19.08 11.54 -16.10
N THR A 228 19.63 10.72 -15.19
CA THR A 228 20.36 9.50 -15.56
C THR A 228 19.40 8.51 -16.23
N ASN A 229 19.93 7.42 -16.76
CA ASN A 229 19.16 6.39 -17.44
C ASN A 229 18.34 5.54 -16.46
N ILE A 230 17.25 6.07 -15.88
CA ILE A 230 16.42 5.35 -14.90
C ILE A 230 15.83 4.08 -15.53
N LYS A 231 16.12 2.90 -14.95
CA LYS A 231 15.63 1.60 -15.45
C LYS A 231 14.24 1.32 -14.89
N ILE A 232 13.29 1.05 -15.77
CA ILE A 232 11.89 0.79 -15.43
C ILE A 232 11.57 -0.65 -15.82
N MET A 233 10.96 -1.38 -14.90
CA MET A 233 10.44 -2.72 -15.13
C MET A 233 8.92 -2.68 -15.03
N ALA A 234 8.21 -3.11 -16.06
CA ALA A 234 6.79 -3.45 -15.98
C ALA A 234 6.64 -4.97 -15.84
N PHE A 235 5.61 -5.40 -15.12
CA PHE A 235 5.27 -6.82 -15.07
C PHE A 235 3.77 -7.05 -14.86
N ASP A 236 3.36 -8.27 -15.19
CA ASP A 236 2.01 -8.79 -15.05
C ASP A 236 2.10 -10.30 -14.78
N ILE A 237 1.09 -10.85 -14.11
CA ILE A 237 1.04 -12.28 -13.77
C ILE A 237 -0.25 -12.91 -14.26
N GLU A 238 -0.16 -14.18 -14.61
CA GLU A 238 -1.34 -15.00 -14.86
C GLU A 238 -1.45 -16.12 -13.84
N CYS A 239 -2.69 -16.39 -13.45
CA CYS A 239 -3.03 -17.37 -12.42
C CYS A 239 -4.04 -18.37 -12.95
N ASP A 240 -3.97 -19.63 -12.50
CA ASP A 240 -5.04 -20.59 -12.79
C ASP A 240 -6.21 -20.47 -11.79
N SER A 241 -7.26 -21.25 -12.03
CA SER A 241 -8.32 -21.45 -11.05
C SER A 241 -8.82 -22.89 -11.10
N ALA A 242 -8.74 -23.57 -9.96
CA ALA A 242 -9.17 -24.95 -9.85
C ALA A 242 -10.69 -25.13 -10.09
N HIS A 243 -11.51 -24.11 -9.83
CA HIS A 243 -12.97 -24.19 -9.96
C HIS A 243 -13.58 -23.16 -10.92
N GLY A 244 -12.77 -22.41 -11.67
CA GLY A 244 -13.24 -21.38 -12.60
C GLY A 244 -13.80 -20.13 -11.93
N ASP A 245 -13.63 -19.98 -10.62
CA ASP A 245 -13.87 -18.76 -9.86
C ASP A 245 -12.64 -17.85 -9.86
N PHE A 246 -12.78 -16.64 -9.32
CA PHE A 246 -11.66 -15.71 -9.15
C PHE A 246 -10.51 -16.42 -8.40
N PRO A 247 -9.26 -16.37 -8.92
CA PRO A 247 -8.14 -17.05 -8.31
C PRO A 247 -7.92 -16.64 -6.86
N LEU A 248 -7.54 -17.58 -6.00
CA LEU A 248 -7.17 -17.31 -4.61
C LEU A 248 -5.81 -17.96 -4.29
N PRO A 249 -4.82 -17.18 -3.80
CA PRO A 249 -3.47 -17.72 -3.61
C PRO A 249 -3.43 -18.69 -2.43
N ILE A 250 -4.25 -18.42 -1.42
CA ILE A 250 -4.53 -19.28 -0.27
C ILE A 250 -6.03 -19.54 -0.29
N LYS A 251 -6.41 -20.82 -0.31
CA LYS A 251 -7.81 -21.23 -0.28
C LYS A 251 -8.15 -21.84 1.08
N ASP A 252 -9.38 -21.61 1.50
CA ASP A 252 -9.98 -22.23 2.67
C ASP A 252 -11.25 -23.00 2.27
N TYR A 253 -11.98 -23.48 3.27
CA TYR A 253 -13.24 -24.19 3.06
C TYR A 253 -14.46 -23.31 2.78
N THR A 254 -14.31 -21.99 2.59
CA THR A 254 -15.44 -21.04 2.46
C THR A 254 -16.39 -21.44 1.34
N LYS A 255 -15.84 -21.88 0.19
CA LYS A 255 -16.65 -22.34 -0.94
C LYS A 255 -17.50 -23.56 -0.57
N LEU A 256 -16.88 -24.58 0.01
CA LEU A 256 -17.60 -25.79 0.46
C LEU A 256 -18.66 -25.45 1.51
N SER A 257 -18.35 -24.53 2.44
CA SER A 257 -19.32 -24.08 3.45
C SER A 257 -20.56 -23.45 2.83
N ARG A 258 -20.38 -22.60 1.80
CA ARG A 258 -21.48 -22.02 1.02
C ARG A 258 -22.29 -23.08 0.29
N GLU A 259 -21.63 -24.01 -0.40
CA GLU A 259 -22.28 -25.08 -1.16
C GLU A 259 -23.11 -25.99 -0.24
N ILE A 260 -22.55 -26.43 0.90
CA ILE A 260 -23.27 -27.23 1.90
C ILE A 260 -24.51 -26.48 2.41
N TYR A 261 -24.37 -25.21 2.78
CA TYR A 261 -25.47 -24.43 3.35
C TYR A 261 -26.57 -24.13 2.32
N TYR A 262 -26.22 -23.79 1.08
CA TYR A 262 -27.22 -23.55 0.03
C TYR A 262 -27.89 -24.85 -0.44
N ALA A 263 -27.17 -25.97 -0.48
CA ALA A 263 -27.75 -27.28 -0.72
C ALA A 263 -28.77 -27.63 0.38
N PHE A 264 -28.46 -27.33 1.64
CA PHE A 264 -29.40 -27.47 2.76
C PHE A 264 -30.64 -26.58 2.59
N LEU A 265 -30.49 -25.29 2.27
CA LEU A 265 -31.63 -24.39 2.05
C LEU A 265 -32.55 -24.87 0.91
N LYS A 266 -31.96 -25.42 -0.17
CA LYS A 266 -32.72 -25.99 -1.29
C LYS A 266 -33.52 -27.22 -0.87
N LEU A 267 -32.95 -28.09 -0.03
CA LEU A 267 -33.64 -29.26 0.51
C LEU A 267 -34.81 -28.87 1.42
N VAL A 268 -34.60 -27.92 2.34
CA VAL A 268 -35.67 -27.44 3.25
C VAL A 268 -36.84 -26.83 2.47
N LYS A 269 -36.56 -26.14 1.36
CA LYS A 269 -37.61 -25.57 0.49
C LYS A 269 -38.45 -26.64 -0.21
N ASN A 270 -37.85 -27.78 -0.56
CA ASN A 270 -38.49 -28.82 -1.37
C ASN A 270 -39.19 -29.90 -0.53
N ASP A 271 -38.72 -30.19 0.69
CA ASP A 271 -39.30 -31.19 1.58
C ASP A 271 -39.24 -30.73 3.06
N PRO A 272 -40.21 -29.90 3.51
CA PRO A 272 -40.20 -29.31 4.85
C PRO A 272 -40.39 -30.32 6.00
N ASN A 273 -40.96 -31.50 5.71
CA ASN A 273 -41.42 -32.48 6.72
C ASN A 273 -40.41 -33.60 6.99
N ASN A 274 -39.36 -33.75 6.18
CA ASN A 274 -38.25 -34.67 6.43
C ASN A 274 -37.23 -34.04 7.39
N LEU A 275 -37.69 -33.87 8.62
CA LEU A 275 -37.07 -33.10 9.68
C LEU A 275 -35.83 -33.81 10.26
N LEU A 276 -34.70 -33.09 10.29
CA LEU A 276 -33.61 -33.16 11.29
C LEU A 276 -32.80 -34.47 11.50
N ASP A 277 -33.29 -35.68 11.26
CA ASP A 277 -32.56 -36.93 11.57
C ASP A 277 -31.40 -37.25 10.60
N ASN A 278 -31.29 -36.49 9.53
CA ASN A 278 -30.33 -36.73 8.45
C ASN A 278 -29.31 -35.61 8.27
N LYS A 279 -29.27 -34.53 9.08
CA LYS A 279 -28.30 -33.43 8.87
C LYS A 279 -26.85 -33.91 8.87
N VAL A 280 -26.49 -34.76 9.84
CA VAL A 280 -25.15 -35.36 9.93
C VAL A 280 -24.85 -36.27 8.73
N LYS A 281 -25.82 -37.08 8.29
CA LYS A 281 -25.70 -37.95 7.11
C LYS A 281 -25.63 -37.14 5.80
N PHE A 282 -26.36 -36.04 5.70
CA PHE A 282 -26.34 -35.08 4.60
C PHE A 282 -24.97 -34.40 4.48
N VAL A 283 -24.43 -33.88 5.58
CA VAL A 283 -23.08 -33.29 5.60
C VAL A 283 -22.05 -34.35 5.24
N ASN A 284 -22.14 -35.57 5.78
CA ASN A 284 -21.29 -36.69 5.40
C ASN A 284 -21.32 -36.96 3.89
N LYS A 285 -22.50 -36.93 3.26
CA LYS A 285 -22.68 -37.10 1.80
C LYS A 285 -22.02 -35.95 1.03
N CYS A 286 -22.18 -34.71 1.49
CA CYS A 286 -21.55 -33.54 0.88
C CYS A 286 -20.02 -33.60 0.96
N LEU A 287 -19.45 -33.92 2.14
CA LEU A 287 -18.00 -34.11 2.30
C LEU A 287 -17.50 -35.22 1.39
N LEU A 288 -18.18 -36.37 1.36
CA LEU A 288 -17.83 -37.47 0.45
C LEU A 288 -17.85 -37.08 -1.02
N ALA A 289 -18.83 -36.28 -1.45
CA ALA A 289 -18.90 -35.77 -2.81
C ALA A 289 -17.72 -34.83 -3.10
N ALA A 290 -17.44 -33.89 -2.20
CA ALA A 290 -16.39 -32.90 -2.33
C ALA A 290 -14.99 -33.53 -2.48
N PHE A 291 -14.67 -34.53 -1.66
CA PHE A 291 -13.36 -35.20 -1.69
C PHE A 291 -13.21 -36.29 -2.79
N LYS A 292 -14.27 -36.58 -3.55
CA LYS A 292 -14.22 -37.51 -4.70
C LYS A 292 -14.15 -36.74 -6.03
N LYS A 293 -15.29 -36.61 -6.72
CA LYS A 293 -15.41 -35.96 -8.04
C LYS A 293 -16.39 -34.79 -8.06
N GLY A 294 -16.88 -34.35 -6.89
CA GLY A 294 -18.05 -33.48 -6.79
C GLY A 294 -19.36 -34.24 -7.03
N ASN A 295 -20.48 -33.54 -6.90
CA ASN A 295 -21.82 -34.03 -7.22
C ASN A 295 -22.71 -32.86 -7.68
N SER A 296 -23.10 -32.86 -8.95
CA SER A 296 -23.90 -31.79 -9.57
C SER A 296 -25.33 -31.70 -9.02
N GLU A 297 -25.95 -32.84 -8.68
CA GLU A 297 -27.31 -32.89 -8.10
C GLU A 297 -27.36 -32.22 -6.72
N LEU A 298 -26.31 -32.45 -5.91
CA LEU A 298 -26.15 -31.82 -4.60
C LEU A 298 -25.61 -30.38 -4.69
N GLY A 299 -25.10 -29.97 -5.86
CA GLY A 299 -24.42 -28.67 -6.02
C GLY A 299 -23.09 -28.58 -5.26
N ILE A 300 -22.38 -29.70 -5.09
CA ILE A 300 -21.09 -29.76 -4.37
C ILE A 300 -19.94 -29.93 -5.37
N SER A 301 -18.99 -29.00 -5.33
CA SER A 301 -17.79 -29.02 -6.17
C SER A 301 -16.74 -29.98 -5.64
N LYS A 302 -15.88 -30.50 -6.53
CA LYS A 302 -14.67 -31.24 -6.13
C LYS A 302 -13.68 -30.30 -5.44
N ILE A 303 -13.11 -30.71 -4.31
CA ILE A 303 -12.03 -29.99 -3.60
C ILE A 303 -10.67 -30.52 -4.01
N TYR A 304 -9.71 -29.62 -4.19
CA TYR A 304 -8.30 -29.92 -4.42
C TYR A 304 -7.51 -29.62 -3.14
N TYR A 305 -6.59 -30.49 -2.75
CA TYR A 305 -5.87 -30.42 -1.46
C TYR A 305 -4.39 -30.80 -1.62
N LYS A 306 -3.53 -30.32 -0.71
CA LYS A 306 -2.06 -30.35 -0.87
C LYS A 306 -1.44 -31.76 -0.79
N SER A 307 -1.77 -32.57 0.24
CA SER A 307 -1.58 -34.03 0.33
C SER A 307 -1.73 -34.53 1.78
N PHE A 308 -2.59 -35.53 2.04
CA PHE A 308 -2.49 -36.61 3.05
C PHE A 308 -3.65 -37.61 2.81
N ASP A 309 -3.60 -38.79 3.42
CA ASP A 309 -4.50 -39.93 3.25
C ASP A 309 -6.01 -39.64 3.31
N LYS A 310 -6.81 -40.57 2.76
CA LYS A 310 -8.28 -40.52 2.77
C LYS A 310 -8.80 -40.10 4.15
N ILE A 311 -9.66 -39.10 4.19
CA ILE A 311 -10.33 -38.65 5.43
C ILE A 311 -10.92 -39.88 6.15
N SER A 312 -10.49 -40.09 7.39
CA SER A 312 -10.97 -41.21 8.19
C SER A 312 -12.48 -41.12 8.39
N LYS A 313 -13.15 -42.27 8.51
CA LYS A 313 -14.60 -42.30 8.80
C LYS A 313 -14.92 -41.59 10.12
N TYR A 314 -14.02 -41.66 11.09
CA TYR A 314 -14.13 -41.04 12.40
C TYR A 314 -14.14 -39.51 12.30
N SER A 315 -13.10 -38.94 11.68
CA SER A 315 -12.93 -37.48 11.48
C SER A 315 -14.12 -36.89 10.73
N ARG A 316 -14.56 -37.56 9.66
CA ARG A 316 -15.70 -37.11 8.86
C ARG A 316 -16.99 -37.08 9.67
N ASN A 317 -17.21 -38.04 10.57
CA ASN A 317 -18.40 -38.08 11.42
C ASN A 317 -18.41 -36.92 12.42
N ILE A 318 -17.28 -36.66 13.10
CA ILE A 318 -17.15 -35.56 14.05
C ILE A 318 -17.42 -34.22 13.36
N ILE A 319 -16.73 -33.96 12.25
CA ILE A 319 -16.91 -32.72 11.47
C ILE A 319 -18.35 -32.59 10.99
N SER A 320 -18.97 -33.69 10.52
CA SER A 320 -20.35 -33.67 10.06
C SER A 320 -21.34 -33.33 11.16
N SER A 321 -21.12 -33.82 12.39
CA SER A 321 -21.93 -33.49 13.56
C SER A 321 -21.83 -32.00 13.89
N SER A 322 -20.61 -31.46 13.99
CA SER A 322 -20.40 -30.04 14.30
C SER A 322 -20.95 -29.11 13.22
N VAL A 323 -20.79 -29.45 11.93
CA VAL A 323 -21.34 -28.64 10.82
C VAL A 323 -22.87 -28.65 10.83
N ALA A 324 -23.50 -29.78 11.21
CA ALA A 324 -24.96 -29.91 11.26
C ALA A 324 -25.62 -28.91 12.23
N GLU A 325 -24.92 -28.50 13.30
CA GLU A 325 -25.39 -27.49 14.26
C GLU A 325 -25.59 -26.11 13.62
N TYR A 326 -24.84 -25.80 12.56
CA TYR A 326 -24.92 -24.52 11.85
C TYR A 326 -25.92 -24.53 10.68
N LEU A 327 -26.53 -25.68 10.37
CA LEU A 327 -27.58 -25.81 9.35
C LEU A 327 -28.95 -25.43 9.91
N ILE A 328 -29.19 -24.12 10.07
CA ILE A 328 -30.42 -23.54 10.64
C ILE A 328 -31.00 -22.51 9.65
N VAL A 329 -32.32 -22.47 9.50
CA VAL A 329 -33.02 -21.47 8.68
C VAL A 329 -33.42 -20.28 9.55
N GLY A 330 -33.25 -19.06 9.06
CA GLY A 330 -33.66 -17.84 9.79
C GLY A 330 -35.18 -17.69 9.82
N ASN A 331 -35.73 -17.24 10.95
CA ASN A 331 -37.18 -17.08 11.16
C ASN A 331 -37.73 -15.71 10.70
N THR A 332 -36.92 -14.89 10.03
CA THR A 332 -37.26 -13.52 9.64
C THR A 332 -37.59 -13.40 8.15
N ARG A 333 -38.46 -12.45 7.80
CA ARG A 333 -38.78 -12.08 6.41
C ARG A 333 -37.92 -10.91 5.90
N ASN A 334 -37.10 -10.30 6.75
CA ASN A 334 -36.23 -9.18 6.37
C ASN A 334 -35.02 -9.68 5.56
N SER A 335 -34.84 -9.14 4.35
CA SER A 335 -33.78 -9.57 3.42
C SER A 335 -32.36 -9.34 3.94
N ILE A 336 -32.12 -8.27 4.71
CA ILE A 336 -30.81 -7.96 5.31
C ILE A 336 -30.50 -8.95 6.44
N GLU A 337 -31.49 -9.23 7.28
CA GLU A 337 -31.33 -10.16 8.40
C GLU A 337 -31.14 -11.61 7.90
N ILE A 338 -31.86 -12.02 6.85
CA ILE A 338 -31.64 -13.30 6.17
C ILE A 338 -30.20 -13.39 5.64
N LYS A 339 -29.70 -12.32 5.00
CA LYS A 339 -28.33 -12.26 4.49
C LYS A 339 -27.31 -12.37 5.62
N ASN A 340 -27.50 -11.65 6.72
CA ASN A 340 -26.61 -11.70 7.89
C ASN A 340 -26.63 -13.07 8.59
N HIS A 341 -27.80 -13.68 8.73
CA HIS A 341 -27.94 -15.05 9.25
C HIS A 341 -27.19 -16.07 8.38
N ASN A 342 -27.38 -16.00 7.06
CA ASN A 342 -26.67 -16.88 6.12
C ASN A 342 -25.15 -16.72 6.23
N ILE A 343 -24.65 -15.47 6.30
CA ILE A 343 -23.23 -15.18 6.51
C ILE A 343 -22.73 -15.80 7.81
N LYS A 344 -23.49 -15.69 8.91
CA LYS A 344 -23.13 -16.27 10.21
C LYS A 344 -23.05 -17.80 10.15
N CYS A 345 -24.04 -18.47 9.56
CA CYS A 345 -24.04 -19.93 9.39
C CYS A 345 -22.88 -20.40 8.51
N ILE A 346 -22.68 -19.78 7.35
CA ILE A 346 -21.56 -20.10 6.44
C ILE A 346 -20.21 -19.91 7.16
N GLY A 347 -20.06 -18.81 7.92
CA GLY A 347 -18.87 -18.54 8.71
C GLY A 347 -18.61 -19.60 9.78
N GLY A 348 -19.65 -20.02 10.50
CA GLY A 348 -19.55 -21.10 11.50
C GLY A 348 -19.11 -22.43 10.90
N ILE A 349 -19.69 -22.81 9.75
CA ILE A 349 -19.28 -24.01 9.01
C ILE A 349 -17.81 -23.88 8.57
N ASN A 350 -17.41 -22.73 8.02
CA ASN A 350 -16.04 -22.51 7.55
C ASN A 350 -15.02 -22.63 8.70
N ILE A 351 -15.34 -22.09 9.88
CA ILE A 351 -14.49 -22.19 11.07
C ILE A 351 -14.26 -23.65 11.47
N ILE A 352 -15.31 -24.48 11.43
CA ILE A 352 -15.24 -25.91 11.75
C ILE A 352 -14.40 -26.65 10.71
N LEU A 353 -14.67 -26.44 9.42
CA LEU A 353 -13.97 -27.15 8.35
C LEU A 353 -12.47 -26.83 8.32
N ASN A 354 -12.07 -25.60 8.67
CA ASN A 354 -10.66 -25.22 8.81
C ASN A 354 -10.06 -25.57 10.19
N ASN A 355 -10.86 -26.07 11.14
CA ASN A 355 -10.47 -26.33 12.53
C ASN A 355 -9.79 -25.12 13.21
N THR A 356 -10.36 -23.92 13.02
CA THR A 356 -9.75 -22.66 13.47
C THR A 356 -10.00 -22.39 14.96
N LYS A 357 -11.03 -23.00 15.55
CA LYS A 357 -11.54 -22.70 16.91
C LYS A 357 -10.60 -23.16 18.02
N THR A 358 -10.02 -24.36 17.92
CA THR A 358 -9.17 -24.94 18.97
C THR A 358 -7.82 -24.24 19.04
N TYR A 359 -7.25 -23.91 17.88
CA TYR A 359 -5.98 -23.19 17.79
C TYR A 359 -6.13 -21.74 18.25
N LYS A 360 -7.15 -21.01 17.78
CA LYS A 360 -7.36 -19.62 18.17
C LYS A 360 -7.65 -19.45 19.68
N LYS A 361 -8.46 -20.33 20.28
CA LYS A 361 -8.73 -20.32 21.73
C LYS A 361 -7.49 -20.66 22.56
N LEU A 362 -6.63 -21.56 22.07
CA LEU A 362 -5.35 -21.86 22.70
C LEU A 362 -4.43 -20.63 22.67
N VAL A 363 -4.33 -19.96 21.52
CA VAL A 363 -3.55 -18.73 21.37
C VAL A 363 -4.10 -17.59 22.23
N GLU A 364 -5.41 -17.36 22.20
CA GLU A 364 -6.11 -16.37 23.04
C GLU A 364 -5.86 -16.65 24.54
N CYS A 365 -5.97 -17.91 24.98
CA CYS A 365 -5.67 -18.32 26.36
C CYS A 365 -4.20 -18.10 26.74
N LEU A 366 -3.26 -18.41 25.84
CA LEU A 366 -1.82 -18.20 26.08
C LEU A 366 -1.46 -16.70 26.13
N ILE A 367 -2.15 -15.85 25.35
CA ILE A 367 -1.99 -14.38 25.37
C ILE A 367 -2.62 -13.79 26.64
N GLU A 368 -3.85 -14.19 26.98
CA GLU A 368 -4.58 -13.70 28.16
C GLU A 368 -3.88 -14.02 29.49
N ASN A 369 -3.12 -15.12 29.51
CA ASN A 369 -2.30 -15.51 30.67
C ASN A 369 -0.83 -15.04 30.56
N GLU A 370 -0.52 -14.12 29.64
CA GLU A 370 0.81 -13.50 29.44
C GLU A 370 1.95 -14.51 29.15
N ILE A 371 1.62 -15.68 28.59
CA ILE A 371 2.60 -16.73 28.27
C ILE A 371 3.29 -16.43 26.94
N ILE A 372 2.54 -15.87 25.98
CA ILE A 372 3.02 -15.38 24.68
C ILE A 372 2.54 -13.94 24.44
N GLU A 373 3.26 -13.16 23.64
CA GLU A 373 2.88 -11.77 23.31
C GLU A 373 1.89 -11.74 22.12
N ASP A 374 1.02 -10.72 22.09
CA ASP A 374 0.07 -10.50 21.00
C ASP A 374 0.82 -10.16 19.69
N GLY A 375 0.95 -11.15 18.80
CA GLY A 375 1.65 -11.01 17.51
C GLY A 375 2.73 -12.05 17.18
N ASP A 376 3.01 -13.03 18.04
CA ASP A 376 3.93 -14.13 17.72
C ASP A 376 3.25 -15.16 16.79
N VAL A 377 3.55 -15.09 15.48
CA VAL A 377 2.98 -15.99 14.45
C VAL A 377 3.70 -17.36 14.40
N GLU A 378 4.82 -17.55 15.09
CA GLU A 378 5.60 -18.81 15.10
C GLU A 378 5.32 -19.69 16.33
N ILE A 379 4.07 -20.14 16.47
CA ILE A 379 3.63 -21.04 17.56
C ILE A 379 3.90 -22.50 17.18
N ASP A 380 5.15 -22.84 16.89
CA ASP A 380 5.60 -24.23 16.82
C ASP A 380 6.61 -24.58 17.93
N ARG A 381 7.14 -23.57 18.64
CA ARG A 381 8.22 -23.76 19.64
C ARG A 381 7.77 -23.98 21.09
N TYR A 382 6.51 -23.73 21.42
CA TYR A 382 6.02 -23.69 22.83
C TYR A 382 5.02 -24.79 23.20
N LYS A 383 5.00 -25.91 22.46
CA LYS A 383 4.12 -27.07 22.76
C LYS A 383 4.41 -27.74 24.10
N TRP A 384 5.58 -27.53 24.70
CA TRP A 384 6.05 -28.27 25.88
C TRP A 384 5.71 -27.59 27.23
N GLU A 385 5.22 -26.35 27.26
CA GLU A 385 5.05 -25.58 28.52
C GLU A 385 3.64 -25.68 29.14
N TYR A 386 2.69 -26.36 28.48
CA TYR A 386 1.27 -26.40 28.86
C TYR A 386 1.00 -26.96 30.28
N ARG A 387 1.72 -28.02 30.69
CA ARG A 387 1.57 -28.63 32.04
C ARG A 387 1.88 -27.66 33.19
N ARG A 388 2.78 -26.70 33.01
CA ARG A 388 3.19 -25.78 34.10
C ARG A 388 2.18 -24.67 34.38
N ILE A 389 1.28 -24.43 33.43
CA ILE A 389 0.31 -23.32 33.42
C ILE A 389 -1.05 -23.79 33.93
N THR A 390 -1.51 -24.97 33.51
CA THR A 390 -2.81 -25.52 33.94
C THR A 390 -2.88 -25.85 35.43
N ASP A 391 -1.73 -26.16 36.05
CA ASP A 391 -1.64 -26.43 37.49
C ASP A 391 -1.65 -25.16 38.36
N LYS A 392 -1.39 -23.98 37.78
CA LYS A 392 -1.36 -22.69 38.50
C LYS A 392 -2.57 -21.80 38.22
N PHE A 393 -3.24 -21.96 37.07
CA PHE A 393 -4.36 -21.10 36.66
C PHE A 393 -5.45 -21.93 35.94
N PRO A 394 -6.43 -22.50 36.66
CA PRO A 394 -7.57 -23.15 36.02
C PRO A 394 -8.45 -22.10 35.31
N PRO A 395 -8.87 -22.33 34.05
CA PRO A 395 -9.68 -21.37 33.30
C PRO A 395 -11.08 -21.20 33.91
N GLN A 396 -11.51 -19.94 34.11
CA GLN A 396 -12.90 -19.59 34.38
C GLN A 396 -13.62 -19.30 33.06
N PHE A 397 -14.15 -20.31 32.39
CA PHE A 397 -15.07 -20.13 31.26
C PHE A 397 -16.29 -21.04 31.38
N ASP A 398 -17.45 -20.52 30.96
CA ASP A 398 -18.78 -21.13 31.12
C ASP A 398 -19.12 -22.29 30.16
N GLU A 399 -18.20 -22.78 29.32
CA GLU A 399 -18.43 -23.98 28.49
C GLU A 399 -17.19 -24.90 28.42
N VAL A 400 -17.44 -26.17 28.76
CA VAL A 400 -16.48 -27.17 29.26
C VAL A 400 -15.66 -27.82 28.13
N VAL A 401 -14.34 -27.65 28.14
CA VAL A 401 -13.43 -28.72 27.64
C VAL A 401 -13.58 -29.86 28.65
N SER A 402 -14.01 -31.05 28.21
CA SER A 402 -14.36 -32.10 29.16
C SER A 402 -13.12 -32.49 29.96
N GLN A 403 -13.26 -32.55 31.29
CA GLN A 403 -12.22 -33.04 32.20
C GLN A 403 -11.67 -34.40 31.73
N ARG A 404 -12.52 -35.20 31.08
CA ARG A 404 -12.18 -36.49 30.47
C ARG A 404 -11.16 -36.39 29.32
N ASP A 405 -11.19 -35.32 28.53
CA ASP A 405 -10.22 -35.10 27.44
C ASP A 405 -8.88 -34.61 27.99
N ILE A 406 -8.93 -33.83 29.07
CA ILE A 406 -7.75 -33.40 29.84
C ILE A 406 -7.09 -34.61 30.53
N ASP A 407 -7.88 -35.45 31.20
CA ASP A 407 -7.39 -36.64 31.93
C ASP A 407 -6.80 -37.69 30.98
N LYS A 408 -7.35 -37.85 29.77
CA LYS A 408 -6.78 -38.73 28.73
C LYS A 408 -5.42 -38.26 28.24
N LEU A 409 -5.26 -36.96 27.97
CA LEU A 409 -3.97 -36.36 27.63
C LEU A 409 -2.97 -36.52 28.78
N VAL A 410 -3.40 -36.36 30.03
CA VAL A 410 -2.52 -36.49 31.20
C VAL A 410 -2.07 -37.94 31.42
N SER A 411 -2.99 -38.91 31.33
CA SER A 411 -2.69 -40.36 31.44
C SER A 411 -1.69 -40.81 30.38
N TYR A 412 -1.90 -40.39 29.13
CA TYR A 412 -1.07 -40.76 27.99
C TYR A 412 0.39 -40.28 28.13
N TYR A 413 0.60 -39.07 28.62
CA TYR A 413 1.94 -38.51 28.79
C TYR A 413 2.67 -39.03 30.05
N ASN A 414 1.94 -39.44 31.09
CA ASN A 414 2.56 -40.07 32.27
C ASN A 414 3.05 -41.50 32.00
N GLU A 415 2.49 -42.17 30.99
CA GLU A 415 2.98 -43.47 30.53
C GLU A 415 4.27 -43.34 29.66
N LEU A 416 4.47 -42.19 28.99
CA LEU A 416 5.66 -41.91 28.16
C LEU A 416 6.93 -41.53 28.96
N GLU A 417 6.81 -41.16 30.24
CA GLU A 417 7.98 -40.90 31.11
C GLU A 417 8.65 -42.18 31.64
N ASN A 418 8.05 -43.36 31.41
CA ASN A 418 8.53 -44.62 31.99
C ASN A 418 9.30 -45.54 31.02
N ASP A 419 9.45 -45.19 29.73
CA ASP A 419 10.21 -46.00 28.76
C ASP A 419 11.31 -45.16 28.06
N GLU A 420 12.58 -45.41 28.39
CA GLU A 420 13.77 -44.82 27.76
C GLU A 420 14.10 -45.43 26.38
N GLY A 421 13.09 -45.67 25.52
CA GLY A 421 13.24 -46.30 24.22
C GLY A 421 12.74 -45.43 23.06
N ASP A 422 13.52 -45.37 21.97
CA ASP A 422 13.24 -44.68 20.70
C ASP A 422 11.75 -44.38 20.43
N LEU A 423 11.41 -43.09 20.51
CA LEU A 423 10.08 -42.54 20.22
C LEU A 423 9.71 -42.75 18.74
N LYS A 424 8.94 -43.81 18.45
CA LYS A 424 7.95 -43.74 17.37
C LYS A 424 6.76 -42.95 17.90
N TYR A 425 6.21 -42.07 17.09
CA TYR A 425 5.13 -41.12 17.42
C TYR A 425 3.81 -41.52 16.70
N PRO A 426 3.03 -42.53 17.14
CA PRO A 426 1.84 -42.95 16.39
C PRO A 426 0.55 -42.29 16.89
N GLU A 427 0.48 -41.77 18.13
CA GLU A 427 -0.82 -41.35 18.70
C GLU A 427 -0.98 -39.82 18.84
N LEU A 428 0.06 -39.03 18.55
CA LEU A 428 -0.10 -37.61 18.22
C LEU A 428 -0.80 -37.41 16.86
N GLU A 429 -0.90 -38.49 16.05
CA GLU A 429 -1.66 -38.52 14.80
C GLU A 429 -3.18 -38.53 15.02
N ASP A 430 -3.69 -38.97 16.18
CA ASP A 430 -5.15 -39.04 16.44
C ASP A 430 -5.78 -37.68 16.83
N ASP A 431 -5.03 -36.78 17.48
CA ASP A 431 -5.46 -35.38 17.65
C ASP A 431 -5.22 -34.54 16.37
N LEU A 432 -4.33 -34.99 15.50
CA LEU A 432 -4.22 -34.53 14.11
C LEU A 432 -5.31 -35.14 13.21
N ALA A 433 -6.00 -36.22 13.63
CA ALA A 433 -7.00 -36.91 12.84
C ALA A 433 -8.27 -36.07 12.65
N ASN A 434 -8.56 -35.07 13.49
CA ASN A 434 -9.72 -34.18 13.31
C ASN A 434 -9.46 -33.01 12.32
N LYS A 435 -8.55 -33.18 11.35
CA LYS A 435 -8.23 -32.15 10.35
C LYS A 435 -8.64 -32.60 8.95
N LEU A 436 -9.43 -31.76 8.28
CA LEU A 436 -9.52 -31.82 6.83
C LEU A 436 -8.18 -31.37 6.23
N PRO A 437 -7.75 -31.93 5.08
CA PRO A 437 -6.49 -31.54 4.48
C PRO A 437 -6.52 -30.06 4.06
N ARG A 438 -5.37 -29.38 4.01
CA ARG A 438 -5.37 -27.98 3.54
C ARG A 438 -5.80 -27.91 2.07
N VAL A 439 -6.74 -27.01 1.79
CA VAL A 439 -7.20 -26.75 0.42
C VAL A 439 -6.04 -26.19 -0.39
N LYS A 440 -5.83 -26.72 -1.59
CA LYS A 440 -4.79 -26.25 -2.51
C LYS A 440 -5.24 -24.90 -3.08
N GLY A 441 -4.46 -23.84 -2.80
CA GLY A 441 -4.63 -22.54 -3.44
C GLY A 441 -4.27 -22.59 -4.93
N ASP A 442 -4.79 -21.65 -5.71
CA ASP A 442 -4.50 -21.53 -7.13
C ASP A 442 -3.05 -21.07 -7.36
N GLN A 443 -2.50 -21.44 -8.50
CA GLN A 443 -1.09 -21.30 -8.82
C GLN A 443 -0.83 -20.09 -9.70
N THR A 444 0.33 -19.47 -9.51
CA THR A 444 0.91 -18.58 -10.51
C THR A 444 1.39 -19.43 -11.69
N ILE A 445 0.94 -19.11 -12.90
CA ILE A 445 1.21 -19.91 -14.09
C ILE A 445 2.11 -19.21 -15.10
N GLN A 446 2.05 -17.89 -15.21
CA GLN A 446 2.98 -17.12 -16.04
C GLN A 446 3.31 -15.79 -15.39
N ILE A 447 4.49 -15.26 -15.70
CA ILE A 447 4.92 -13.91 -15.32
C ILE A 447 5.60 -13.27 -16.52
N GLY A 448 4.99 -12.21 -17.05
CA GLY A 448 5.57 -11.37 -18.09
C GLY A 448 6.38 -10.23 -17.48
N LEU A 449 7.55 -9.95 -18.04
CA LEU A 449 8.45 -8.88 -17.58
C LEU A 449 8.97 -8.10 -18.78
N SER A 450 8.99 -6.77 -18.68
CA SER A 450 9.56 -5.90 -19.70
C SER A 450 10.37 -4.78 -19.06
N PHE A 451 11.57 -4.57 -19.59
CA PHE A 451 12.51 -3.57 -19.10
C PHE A 451 12.72 -2.48 -20.15
N VAL A 452 12.54 -1.23 -19.72
CA VAL A 452 12.66 -0.05 -20.55
C VAL A 452 13.44 1.03 -19.80
N ASN A 453 14.17 1.84 -20.56
CA ASN A 453 14.88 2.99 -20.04
C ASN A 453 13.96 4.21 -20.05
N TYR A 454 14.04 5.06 -19.01
CA TYR A 454 13.29 6.30 -18.96
C TYR A 454 13.52 7.16 -20.22
N GLY A 455 12.42 7.63 -20.82
CA GLY A 455 12.43 8.36 -22.09
C GLY A 455 12.42 7.46 -23.34
N SER A 456 12.70 6.16 -23.21
CA SER A 456 12.50 5.18 -24.28
C SER A 456 11.07 4.64 -24.28
N ARG A 457 10.57 4.35 -25.48
CA ARG A 457 9.33 3.58 -25.70
C ARG A 457 9.60 2.12 -26.04
N VAL A 458 10.84 1.79 -26.43
CA VAL A 458 11.22 0.46 -26.85
C VAL A 458 11.87 -0.26 -25.68
N PRO A 459 11.31 -1.41 -25.23
CA PRO A 459 11.97 -2.25 -24.25
C PRO A 459 13.32 -2.75 -24.75
N TYR A 460 14.31 -2.81 -23.87
CA TYR A 460 15.62 -3.39 -24.20
C TYR A 460 15.72 -4.87 -23.84
N LYS A 461 14.81 -5.37 -22.97
CA LYS A 461 14.77 -6.78 -22.56
C LYS A 461 13.36 -7.16 -22.12
N ASN A 462 12.88 -8.31 -22.57
CA ASN A 462 11.64 -8.92 -22.10
C ASN A 462 11.89 -10.36 -21.66
N TYR A 463 11.14 -10.82 -20.65
CA TYR A 463 11.13 -12.20 -20.18
C TYR A 463 9.71 -12.72 -20.06
N MET A 464 9.52 -14.00 -20.34
CA MET A 464 8.28 -14.71 -20.13
C MET A 464 8.57 -15.99 -19.33
N LEU A 465 8.17 -16.02 -18.07
CA LEU A 465 8.33 -17.17 -17.21
C LEU A 465 7.05 -18.00 -17.22
N THR A 466 7.12 -19.30 -17.50
CA THR A 466 5.92 -20.15 -17.63
C THR A 466 6.01 -21.38 -16.74
N LEU A 467 4.89 -21.76 -16.12
CA LEU A 467 4.73 -23.04 -15.47
C LEU A 467 4.33 -24.08 -16.52
N LYS A 468 5.14 -25.14 -16.65
CA LYS A 468 5.15 -26.10 -17.77
C LYS A 468 5.72 -25.49 -19.07
N GLY A 469 5.84 -26.31 -20.12
CA GLY A 469 6.40 -25.91 -21.42
C GLY A 469 5.57 -24.83 -22.12
N CYS A 470 6.16 -24.06 -23.02
CA CYS A 470 5.49 -23.00 -23.76
C CYS A 470 6.25 -22.79 -25.07
N ASP A 471 5.56 -22.51 -26.17
CA ASP A 471 6.26 -22.08 -27.39
C ASP A 471 6.99 -20.76 -27.12
N ILE A 472 8.06 -20.52 -27.88
CA ILE A 472 8.95 -19.35 -27.69
C ILE A 472 8.24 -18.09 -28.18
N LEU A 473 8.36 -16.99 -27.41
CA LEU A 473 7.93 -15.67 -27.85
C LEU A 473 9.11 -14.97 -28.52
N ASP A 474 8.97 -14.57 -29.78
CA ASP A 474 10.08 -13.97 -30.56
C ASP A 474 10.68 -12.73 -29.89
N ASN A 475 9.85 -11.95 -29.18
CA ASN A 475 10.25 -10.71 -28.54
C ASN A 475 10.60 -10.85 -27.04
N ALA A 476 10.73 -12.06 -26.50
CA ALA A 476 11.05 -12.29 -25.09
C ALA A 476 11.91 -13.54 -24.85
N VAL A 477 12.67 -13.55 -23.76
CA VAL A 477 13.32 -14.76 -23.27
C VAL A 477 12.27 -15.63 -22.58
N THR A 478 11.81 -16.69 -23.24
CA THR A 478 10.84 -17.65 -22.67
C THR A 478 11.55 -18.72 -21.85
N GLU A 479 11.22 -18.81 -20.56
CA GLU A 479 11.76 -19.82 -19.63
C GLU A 479 10.62 -20.64 -19.00
N SER A 480 10.68 -21.98 -19.11
CA SER A 480 9.65 -22.89 -18.61
C SER A 480 10.09 -23.67 -17.38
N PHE A 481 9.25 -23.73 -16.35
CA PHE A 481 9.53 -24.32 -15.05
C PHE A 481 8.62 -25.51 -14.72
N LYS A 482 9.17 -26.51 -14.03
CA LYS A 482 8.40 -27.67 -13.55
C LYS A 482 7.61 -27.38 -12.27
N THR A 483 8.14 -26.52 -11.41
CA THR A 483 7.53 -26.15 -10.13
C THR A 483 7.27 -24.65 -10.08
N GLU A 484 6.21 -24.27 -9.37
CA GLU A 484 5.87 -22.86 -9.15
C GLU A 484 6.93 -22.16 -8.30
N SER A 485 7.53 -22.84 -7.31
CA SER A 485 8.60 -22.27 -6.49
C SER A 485 9.80 -21.82 -7.33
N ALA A 486 10.21 -22.62 -8.32
CA ALA A 486 11.32 -22.26 -9.21
C ALA A 486 10.98 -21.05 -10.08
N LEU A 487 9.74 -20.97 -10.58
CA LEU A 487 9.25 -19.82 -11.34
C LEU A 487 9.27 -18.53 -10.49
N LEU A 488 8.81 -18.60 -9.23
CA LEU A 488 8.78 -17.47 -8.31
C LEU A 488 10.19 -17.00 -7.91
N VAL A 489 11.10 -17.93 -7.61
CA VAL A 489 12.49 -17.62 -7.30
C VAL A 489 13.16 -16.95 -8.50
N ARG A 490 12.95 -17.46 -9.72
CA ARG A 490 13.49 -16.87 -10.94
C ARG A 490 13.04 -15.43 -11.16
N PHE A 491 11.77 -15.11 -10.89
CA PHE A 491 11.27 -13.73 -10.95
C PHE A 491 12.10 -12.79 -10.06
N THR A 492 12.42 -13.22 -8.83
CA THR A 492 13.23 -12.44 -7.90
C THR A 492 14.68 -12.31 -8.38
N GLU A 493 15.26 -13.39 -8.91
CA GLU A 493 16.61 -13.36 -9.50
C GLU A 493 16.71 -12.37 -10.67
N ILE A 494 15.70 -12.31 -11.54
CA ILE A 494 15.66 -11.34 -12.65
C ILE A 494 15.65 -9.90 -12.10
N ILE A 495 14.85 -9.62 -11.07
CA ILE A 495 14.85 -8.29 -10.42
C ILE A 495 16.22 -7.95 -9.81
N GLN A 496 16.87 -8.92 -9.17
CA GLN A 496 18.19 -8.72 -8.58
C GLN A 496 19.27 -8.48 -9.64
N THR A 497 19.20 -9.18 -10.77
CA THR A 497 20.21 -9.13 -11.85
C THR A 497 20.02 -7.95 -12.79
N GLU A 498 18.80 -7.70 -13.29
CA GLU A 498 18.49 -6.54 -14.16
C GLU A 498 18.50 -5.22 -13.38
N ASN A 499 18.33 -5.31 -12.06
CA ASN A 499 18.42 -4.23 -11.08
C ASN A 499 17.61 -2.96 -11.43
N PRO A 500 16.28 -3.08 -11.66
CA PRO A 500 15.44 -1.93 -12.02
C PRO A 500 15.35 -0.91 -10.88
N ASP A 501 15.22 0.37 -11.25
CA ASP A 501 15.03 1.48 -10.31
C ASP A 501 13.55 1.71 -9.99
N VAL A 502 12.69 1.51 -10.99
CA VAL A 502 11.23 1.64 -10.89
C VAL A 502 10.59 0.31 -11.28
N ILE A 503 9.63 -0.17 -10.49
CA ILE A 503 8.79 -1.32 -10.79
C ILE A 503 7.35 -0.83 -10.97
N THR A 504 6.73 -1.14 -12.10
CA THR A 504 5.39 -0.68 -12.49
C THR A 504 4.56 -1.83 -13.07
N GLY A 505 3.31 -1.56 -13.38
CA GLY A 505 2.30 -2.49 -13.88
C GLY A 505 0.91 -1.98 -13.54
N TRP A 506 -0.11 -2.81 -13.77
CA TRP A 506 -1.50 -2.45 -13.54
C TRP A 506 -2.09 -3.21 -12.35
N ASN A 507 -2.30 -2.54 -11.21
CA ASN A 507 -2.76 -3.13 -9.95
C ASN A 507 -1.73 -4.04 -9.24
N THR A 508 -0.44 -3.79 -9.47
CA THR A 508 0.67 -4.58 -8.91
C THR A 508 0.75 -4.54 -7.39
N ASP A 509 0.61 -3.37 -6.78
CA ASP A 509 0.61 -3.24 -5.32
C ASP A 509 -0.69 -3.80 -4.71
N GLY A 510 -1.79 -3.76 -5.46
CA GLY A 510 -3.13 -4.17 -5.00
C GLY A 510 -3.44 -5.66 -5.15
N PHE A 511 -2.76 -6.35 -6.07
CA PHE A 511 -3.01 -7.76 -6.39
C PHE A 511 -1.72 -8.56 -6.59
N ASP A 512 -0.89 -8.22 -7.59
CA ASP A 512 0.19 -9.10 -8.06
C ASP A 512 1.27 -9.36 -6.99
N ILE A 513 1.81 -8.30 -6.37
CA ILE A 513 2.86 -8.45 -5.35
C ILE A 513 2.31 -9.20 -4.12
N PRO A 514 1.17 -8.80 -3.50
CA PRO A 514 0.58 -9.57 -2.41
C PRO A 514 0.27 -11.03 -2.77
N TRP A 515 -0.18 -11.28 -4.00
CA TRP A 515 -0.44 -12.63 -4.51
C TRP A 515 0.84 -13.46 -4.50
N LEU A 516 1.91 -12.96 -5.13
CA LEU A 516 3.17 -13.69 -5.26
C LEU A 516 3.81 -13.96 -3.90
N PHE A 517 3.75 -13.02 -2.95
CA PHE A 517 4.23 -13.25 -1.59
C PHE A 517 3.47 -14.36 -0.86
N LYS A 518 2.14 -14.38 -0.98
CA LYS A 518 1.31 -15.45 -0.43
C LYS A 518 1.64 -16.79 -1.09
N ARG A 519 1.85 -16.82 -2.41
CA ARG A 519 2.25 -18.03 -3.14
C ARG A 519 3.65 -18.52 -2.78
N ALA A 520 4.61 -17.61 -2.59
CA ALA A 520 5.96 -17.96 -2.16
C ALA A 520 5.93 -18.63 -0.78
N ASN A 521 5.11 -18.12 0.14
CA ASN A 521 4.85 -18.76 1.43
C ASN A 521 4.18 -20.13 1.26
N GLU A 522 3.15 -20.25 0.41
CA GLU A 522 2.43 -21.51 0.18
C GLU A 522 3.27 -22.59 -0.53
N THR A 523 4.33 -22.19 -1.22
CA THR A 523 5.25 -23.08 -1.96
C THR A 523 6.58 -23.31 -1.23
N GLY A 524 6.80 -22.66 -0.09
CA GLY A 524 7.98 -22.83 0.74
C GLY A 524 9.25 -22.17 0.20
N CYS A 525 9.13 -21.11 -0.61
CA CYS A 525 10.26 -20.35 -1.17
C CYS A 525 10.26 -18.86 -0.76
N LEU A 526 9.59 -18.53 0.36
CA LEU A 526 9.45 -17.14 0.81
C LEU A 526 10.79 -16.49 1.15
N GLU A 527 11.73 -17.24 1.73
CA GLU A 527 13.04 -16.70 2.13
C GLU A 527 13.81 -16.16 0.91
N GLU A 528 13.89 -16.94 -0.16
CA GLU A 528 14.54 -16.52 -1.41
C GLU A 528 13.71 -15.47 -2.15
N PHE A 529 12.39 -15.64 -2.21
CA PHE A 529 11.48 -14.71 -2.88
C PHE A 529 11.44 -13.32 -2.24
N SER A 530 11.65 -13.23 -0.92
CA SER A 530 11.63 -11.98 -0.18
C SER A 530 12.78 -11.03 -0.50
N LYS A 531 13.80 -11.47 -1.26
CA LYS A 531 14.97 -10.69 -1.67
C LYS A 531 14.66 -9.77 -2.84
N MET A 532 13.70 -8.85 -2.67
CA MET A 532 13.22 -7.94 -3.72
C MET A 532 13.92 -6.56 -3.70
N SER A 533 14.56 -6.22 -2.59
CA SER A 533 15.20 -4.91 -2.36
C SER A 533 16.60 -4.81 -2.99
N LYS A 534 17.15 -3.60 -3.14
CA LYS A 534 18.56 -3.40 -3.52
C LYS A 534 19.54 -3.73 -2.39
N LEU A 535 19.07 -3.69 -1.14
CA LEU A 535 19.79 -4.23 0.02
C LEU A 535 19.41 -5.71 0.15
N LYS A 536 20.35 -6.63 -0.04
CA LYS A 536 20.05 -8.06 -0.08
C LYS A 536 19.76 -8.64 1.30
N ASP A 537 20.35 -8.07 2.34
CA ASP A 537 20.04 -8.38 3.74
C ASP A 537 18.65 -7.85 4.17
N TYR A 538 18.00 -7.01 3.36
CA TYR A 538 16.66 -6.52 3.66
C TYR A 538 15.60 -7.50 3.14
N GLU A 539 14.96 -8.19 4.08
CA GLU A 539 13.83 -9.07 3.81
C GLU A 539 12.55 -8.25 3.56
N SER A 540 12.07 -8.23 2.31
CA SER A 540 10.79 -7.62 1.98
C SER A 540 9.65 -8.47 2.55
N LYS A 541 8.78 -7.88 3.38
CA LYS A 541 7.70 -8.60 4.09
C LYS A 541 6.33 -8.08 3.69
N LEU A 542 5.35 -8.99 3.64
CA LEU A 542 3.95 -8.65 3.52
C LEU A 542 3.46 -7.98 4.81
N LYS A 543 2.94 -6.77 4.68
CA LYS A 543 2.48 -5.93 5.78
C LYS A 543 1.06 -5.45 5.50
N ILE A 544 0.29 -5.19 6.55
CA ILE A 544 -1.05 -4.62 6.44
C ILE A 544 -0.96 -3.12 6.75
N LYS A 545 -1.63 -2.30 5.94
CA LYS A 545 -1.74 -0.86 6.15
C LYS A 545 -3.19 -0.41 6.00
N GLN A 546 -3.64 0.47 6.90
CA GLN A 546 -4.91 1.18 6.72
C GLN A 546 -4.74 2.32 5.70
N LYS A 547 -5.62 2.35 4.71
CA LYS A 547 -5.73 3.41 3.70
C LYS A 547 -7.18 3.82 3.55
N LYS A 548 -7.44 5.08 3.21
CA LYS A 548 -8.77 5.47 2.76
C LYS A 548 -9.01 4.96 1.33
N SER A 549 -10.13 4.28 1.11
CA SER A 549 -10.63 3.91 -0.19
C SER A 549 -11.01 5.14 -1.00
N TYR A 550 -11.33 4.95 -2.28
CA TYR A 550 -11.87 6.01 -3.14
C TYR A 550 -13.23 6.54 -2.63
N THR A 551 -14.03 5.68 -1.99
CA THR A 551 -15.30 6.06 -1.34
C THR A 551 -15.12 6.79 -0.01
N GLY A 552 -13.87 6.93 0.46
CA GLY A 552 -13.53 7.63 1.70
C GLY A 552 -13.49 6.73 2.96
N GLU A 553 -13.93 5.47 2.85
CA GLU A 553 -13.91 4.47 3.92
C GLU A 553 -12.47 4.03 4.26
N LEU A 554 -12.22 3.65 5.51
CA LEU A 554 -10.91 3.09 5.89
C LEU A 554 -10.89 1.59 5.59
N VAL A 555 -9.95 1.18 4.75
CA VAL A 555 -9.74 -0.22 4.35
C VAL A 555 -8.33 -0.67 4.69
N ASN A 556 -8.18 -1.94 5.03
CA ASN A 556 -6.88 -2.59 5.17
C ASN A 556 -6.40 -3.06 3.80
N VAL A 557 -5.16 -2.73 3.46
CA VAL A 557 -4.52 -3.19 2.22
C VAL A 557 -3.20 -3.86 2.56
N ASP A 558 -2.93 -4.96 1.87
CA ASP A 558 -1.62 -5.60 1.90
C ASP A 558 -0.62 -4.72 1.12
N TYR A 559 0.62 -4.67 1.59
CA TYR A 559 1.72 -4.01 0.89
C TYR A 559 3.06 -4.65 1.25
N VAL A 560 4.05 -4.44 0.40
CA VAL A 560 5.43 -4.90 0.59
C VAL A 560 6.36 -3.72 0.29
N ASP A 561 7.40 -3.54 1.10
CA ASP A 561 8.46 -2.54 0.84
C ASP A 561 9.61 -3.15 0.04
N MET A 562 10.01 -2.52 -1.05
CA MET A 562 11.21 -2.87 -1.84
C MET A 562 12.27 -1.77 -1.72
N VAL A 563 13.07 -1.82 -0.67
CA VAL A 563 14.04 -0.77 -0.33
C VAL A 563 15.03 -0.54 -1.47
N GLY A 564 15.18 0.72 -1.89
CA GLY A 564 16.04 1.14 -2.99
C GLY A 564 15.41 1.03 -4.38
N ARG A 565 14.18 0.52 -4.49
CA ARG A 565 13.36 0.50 -5.72
C ARG A 565 12.09 1.33 -5.50
N ILE A 566 11.57 1.94 -6.56
CA ILE A 566 10.33 2.72 -6.52
C ILE A 566 9.20 1.86 -7.09
N GLN A 567 8.19 1.56 -6.27
CA GLN A 567 6.95 0.93 -6.73
C GLN A 567 6.02 2.00 -7.30
N MET A 568 5.55 1.80 -8.53
CA MET A 568 4.73 2.75 -9.28
C MET A 568 3.56 2.02 -9.95
N ASP A 569 2.58 1.59 -9.16
CA ASP A 569 1.33 1.00 -9.67
C ASP A 569 0.52 2.06 -10.44
N LEU A 570 0.20 1.79 -11.70
CA LEU A 570 -0.49 2.72 -12.60
C LEU A 570 -1.97 2.90 -12.26
N LEU A 571 -2.65 1.86 -11.77
CA LEU A 571 -4.09 1.93 -11.48
C LEU A 571 -4.45 3.05 -10.48
N PRO A 572 -3.82 3.13 -9.28
CA PRO A 572 -4.09 4.22 -8.35
C PRO A 572 -3.62 5.58 -8.86
N LEU A 573 -2.60 5.64 -9.72
CA LEU A 573 -2.09 6.90 -10.29
C LEU A 573 -3.03 7.47 -11.35
N VAL A 574 -3.59 6.63 -12.21
CA VAL A 574 -4.62 7.04 -13.18
C VAL A 574 -5.89 7.47 -12.45
N ARG A 575 -6.37 6.71 -11.44
CA ARG A 575 -7.52 7.10 -10.60
C ARG A 575 -7.34 8.41 -9.86
N LYS A 576 -6.11 8.79 -9.54
CA LYS A 576 -5.79 10.05 -8.85
C LYS A 576 -5.78 11.25 -9.80
N SER A 577 -5.54 11.03 -11.08
CA SER A 577 -5.33 12.08 -12.08
C SER A 577 -6.51 12.26 -13.05
N HIS A 578 -7.32 11.21 -13.26
CA HIS A 578 -8.40 11.20 -14.26
C HIS A 578 -9.67 10.63 -13.66
N ASN A 579 -10.83 11.12 -14.13
CA ASN A 579 -12.14 10.59 -13.78
C ASN A 579 -12.74 9.86 -14.99
N LEU A 580 -12.68 8.53 -14.99
CA LEU A 580 -13.10 7.67 -16.11
C LEU A 580 -14.31 6.80 -15.72
N GLY A 581 -15.13 6.44 -16.72
CA GLY A 581 -16.26 5.52 -16.52
C GLY A 581 -15.85 4.10 -16.13
N SER A 582 -14.62 3.68 -16.46
CA SER A 582 -14.04 2.39 -16.09
C SER A 582 -12.51 2.50 -15.99
N TYR A 583 -11.92 1.75 -15.06
CA TYR A 583 -10.48 1.68 -14.82
C TYR A 583 -9.90 0.28 -15.06
N LYS A 584 -10.57 -0.52 -15.89
CA LYS A 584 -9.93 -1.70 -16.45
C LYS A 584 -8.85 -1.26 -17.44
N LEU A 585 -7.76 -2.03 -17.53
CA LEU A 585 -6.58 -1.67 -18.33
C LEU A 585 -6.95 -1.45 -19.82
N ASP A 586 -7.80 -2.33 -20.37
CA ASP A 586 -8.37 -2.22 -21.73
C ASP A 586 -9.07 -0.87 -21.96
N ASN A 587 -9.95 -0.45 -21.06
CA ASN A 587 -10.71 0.78 -21.20
C ASN A 587 -9.83 2.02 -21.05
N VAL A 588 -8.86 1.99 -20.12
CA VAL A 588 -7.90 3.08 -19.94
C VAL A 588 -6.99 3.20 -21.16
N ALA A 589 -6.50 2.08 -21.67
CA ALA A 589 -5.72 2.02 -22.90
C ALA A 589 -6.50 2.57 -24.09
N ALA A 590 -7.73 2.09 -24.33
CA ALA A 590 -8.58 2.60 -25.39
C ALA A 590 -8.85 4.12 -25.25
N THR A 591 -8.98 4.61 -24.01
CA THR A 591 -9.22 6.03 -23.74
C THR A 591 -8.03 6.91 -24.07
N PHE A 592 -6.79 6.48 -23.76
CA PHE A 592 -5.60 7.33 -23.91
C PHE A 592 -4.74 7.01 -25.14
N ILE A 593 -4.84 5.79 -25.67
CA ILE A 593 -4.14 5.32 -26.87
C ILE A 593 -5.17 5.30 -28.00
N ASN A 594 -5.36 6.48 -28.59
CA ASN A 594 -6.27 6.72 -29.70
C ASN A 594 -5.65 7.70 -30.71
N GLY A 595 -6.30 7.82 -31.87
CA GLY A 595 -5.96 8.82 -32.88
C GLY A 595 -7.13 9.11 -33.81
N GLU A 596 -7.26 10.38 -34.20
CA GLU A 596 -8.26 10.83 -35.15
C GLU A 596 -7.95 10.30 -36.56
N ILE A 597 -8.97 9.82 -37.26
CA ILE A 597 -8.87 9.27 -38.62
C ILE A 597 -9.04 10.41 -39.61
N LEU A 598 -8.08 10.52 -40.52
CA LEU A 598 -8.04 11.57 -41.54
C LEU A 598 -8.55 11.08 -42.89
N LYS A 599 -8.25 9.83 -43.24
CA LYS A 599 -8.56 9.24 -44.54
C LYS A 599 -8.54 7.71 -44.47
N LEU A 600 -9.38 7.08 -45.27
CA LEU A 600 -9.39 5.63 -45.49
C LEU A 600 -9.19 5.35 -46.98
N VAL A 601 -8.39 4.33 -47.32
CA VAL A 601 -8.20 3.84 -48.69
C VAL A 601 -8.38 2.34 -48.69
N TYR A 602 -9.43 1.84 -49.35
CA TYR A 602 -9.68 0.41 -49.49
C TYR A 602 -9.09 -0.11 -50.81
N ALA A 603 -8.31 -1.19 -50.73
CA ALA A 603 -7.75 -1.91 -51.87
C ALA A 603 -8.49 -3.24 -52.04
N PRO A 604 -9.39 -3.38 -53.03
CA PRO A 604 -10.19 -4.59 -53.22
C PRO A 604 -9.37 -5.84 -53.54
N ASP A 605 -8.25 -5.68 -54.27
CA ASP A 605 -7.43 -6.80 -54.72
C ASP A 605 -6.72 -7.53 -53.57
N SER A 606 -6.41 -6.81 -52.48
CA SER A 606 -5.75 -7.36 -51.28
C SER A 606 -6.67 -7.48 -50.07
N ASP A 607 -7.93 -7.05 -50.19
CA ASP A 607 -8.90 -6.91 -49.09
C ASP A 607 -8.32 -6.21 -47.84
N LEU A 608 -7.65 -5.09 -48.05
CA LEU A 608 -7.03 -4.28 -47.01
C LEU A 608 -7.55 -2.83 -47.07
N THR A 609 -7.80 -2.25 -45.90
CA THR A 609 -8.02 -0.81 -45.74
C THR A 609 -6.81 -0.16 -45.11
N THR A 610 -6.19 0.81 -45.80
CA THR A 610 -5.15 1.68 -45.25
C THR A 610 -5.81 2.86 -44.53
N VAL A 611 -5.51 3.02 -43.24
CA VAL A 611 -6.00 4.08 -42.36
C VAL A 611 -4.93 5.15 -42.20
N PHE A 612 -5.25 6.40 -42.51
CA PHE A 612 -4.42 7.58 -42.26
C PHE A 612 -4.90 8.28 -41.00
N THR A 613 -4.01 8.60 -40.06
CA THR A 613 -4.40 9.14 -38.76
C THR A 613 -3.44 10.21 -38.24
N LYS A 614 -3.93 11.11 -37.37
CA LYS A 614 -3.10 12.15 -36.73
C LYS A 614 -1.98 11.58 -35.86
N SER A 615 -2.18 10.40 -35.30
CA SER A 615 -1.26 9.74 -34.37
C SER A 615 -1.33 8.23 -34.56
N VAL A 616 -0.19 7.55 -34.46
CA VAL A 616 -0.08 6.09 -34.30
C VAL A 616 0.71 5.72 -33.03
N VAL A 617 0.83 6.68 -32.11
CA VAL A 617 1.56 6.52 -30.86
C VAL A 617 0.88 5.44 -30.01
N GLY A 618 1.66 4.45 -29.59
CA GLY A 618 1.18 3.30 -28.80
C GLY A 618 0.68 2.12 -29.63
N LEU A 619 0.67 2.22 -30.96
CA LEU A 619 0.39 1.08 -31.85
C LEU A 619 1.67 0.32 -32.21
N ASN A 620 1.51 -1.00 -32.35
CA ASN A 620 2.44 -1.94 -32.93
C ASN A 620 1.69 -2.87 -33.91
N ASN A 621 2.42 -3.60 -34.75
CA ASN A 621 1.81 -4.66 -35.57
C ASN A 621 1.12 -5.70 -34.66
N GLU A 622 0.09 -6.38 -35.17
CA GLU A 622 -0.75 -7.35 -34.45
C GLU A 622 -1.59 -6.74 -33.31
N ASN A 623 -1.52 -5.43 -33.07
CA ASN A 623 -2.45 -4.78 -32.17
C ASN A 623 -3.83 -4.74 -32.83
N PHE A 624 -4.87 -4.85 -32.00
CA PHE A 624 -6.23 -4.62 -32.47
C PHE A 624 -6.59 -3.15 -32.30
N VAL A 625 -7.45 -2.64 -33.18
CA VAL A 625 -8.07 -1.32 -33.05
C VAL A 625 -9.58 -1.42 -33.15
N ILE A 626 -10.26 -0.52 -32.46
CA ILE A 626 -11.70 -0.31 -32.54
C ILE A 626 -11.92 1.08 -33.12
N PHE A 627 -12.84 1.19 -34.08
CA PHE A 627 -13.20 2.48 -34.67
C PHE A 627 -14.42 3.06 -33.97
N ASN A 628 -14.37 4.36 -33.68
CA ASN A 628 -15.45 5.10 -33.08
C ASN A 628 -15.83 6.31 -33.94
N ILE A 629 -17.11 6.63 -33.95
CA ILE A 629 -17.71 7.78 -34.63
C ILE A 629 -18.28 8.71 -33.55
N LEU A 630 -17.72 9.93 -33.44
CA LEU A 630 -18.26 10.96 -32.55
C LEU A 630 -19.44 11.64 -33.23
N ASP A 631 -20.62 11.51 -32.63
CA ASP A 631 -21.84 12.18 -33.04
C ASP A 631 -22.30 13.13 -31.93
N GLY A 632 -21.89 14.40 -32.02
CA GLY A 632 -22.05 15.37 -30.94
C GLY A 632 -21.28 14.95 -29.68
N TYR A 633 -22.00 14.64 -28.60
CA TYR A 633 -21.45 14.16 -27.33
C TYR A 633 -21.40 12.63 -27.20
N LEU A 634 -21.92 11.88 -28.19
CA LEU A 634 -22.00 10.42 -28.16
C LEU A 634 -20.81 9.80 -28.90
N ASP A 635 -20.14 8.86 -28.24
CA ASP A 635 -19.01 8.08 -28.78
C ASP A 635 -19.54 6.71 -29.22
N ASN A 636 -19.94 6.60 -30.49
CA ASN A 636 -20.56 5.39 -31.04
C ASN A 636 -19.49 4.45 -31.60
N GLN A 637 -19.49 3.19 -31.14
CA GLN A 637 -18.56 2.18 -31.66
C GLN A 637 -19.02 1.67 -33.03
N TYR A 638 -18.10 1.65 -33.99
CA TYR A 638 -18.33 1.05 -35.30
C TYR A 638 -18.55 -0.46 -35.17
N MET A 639 -19.58 -0.99 -35.84
CA MET A 639 -19.94 -2.41 -35.81
C MET A 639 -19.95 -3.02 -34.40
N GLU A 640 -20.61 -2.34 -33.44
CA GLU A 640 -20.71 -2.79 -32.04
C GLU A 640 -19.35 -3.04 -31.37
N GLY A 641 -18.32 -2.29 -31.77
CA GLY A 641 -16.99 -2.39 -31.18
C GLY A 641 -16.14 -3.52 -31.78
N LYS A 642 -16.44 -3.94 -33.02
CA LYS A 642 -15.62 -4.93 -33.74
C LYS A 642 -14.15 -4.50 -33.75
N LYS A 643 -13.28 -5.45 -33.43
CA LYS A 643 -11.83 -5.30 -33.41
C LYS A 643 -11.24 -5.64 -34.76
N PHE A 644 -10.25 -4.86 -35.17
CA PHE A 644 -9.53 -5.04 -36.42
C PHE A 644 -8.03 -5.15 -36.13
N GLU A 645 -7.41 -6.25 -36.55
CA GLU A 645 -5.98 -6.47 -36.36
C GLU A 645 -5.15 -5.64 -37.34
N ILE A 646 -4.08 -5.03 -36.84
CA ILE A 646 -3.12 -4.28 -37.65
C ILE A 646 -2.12 -5.23 -38.30
N THR A 647 -2.06 -5.25 -39.63
CA THR A 647 -1.10 -6.05 -40.39
C THR A 647 0.17 -5.29 -40.73
N ASN A 648 0.07 -3.99 -41.01
CA ASN A 648 1.19 -3.18 -41.47
C ASN A 648 1.13 -1.76 -40.91
N LEU A 649 1.93 -1.47 -39.88
CA LEU A 649 2.05 -0.16 -39.26
C LEU A 649 3.26 0.62 -39.78
N ASN A 650 3.03 1.82 -40.31
CA ASN A 650 4.07 2.76 -40.67
C ASN A 650 4.04 4.00 -39.76
N LYS A 651 5.02 4.07 -38.85
CA LYS A 651 5.14 5.16 -37.87
C LYS A 651 5.56 6.51 -38.49
N GLN A 652 6.21 6.52 -39.65
CA GLN A 652 6.65 7.74 -40.32
C GLN A 652 5.51 8.41 -41.08
N THR A 653 4.75 7.63 -41.85
CA THR A 653 3.58 8.12 -42.60
C THR A 653 2.32 8.20 -41.74
N LYS A 654 2.36 7.68 -40.51
CA LYS A 654 1.22 7.59 -39.58
C LYS A 654 0.03 6.85 -40.21
N THR A 655 0.33 5.70 -40.80
CA THR A 655 -0.66 4.85 -41.44
C THR A 655 -0.61 3.44 -40.88
N PHE A 656 -1.74 2.75 -40.89
CA PHE A 656 -1.79 1.32 -40.63
C PHE A 656 -2.81 0.61 -41.53
N GLU A 657 -2.62 -0.67 -41.77
CA GLU A 657 -3.52 -1.49 -42.60
C GLU A 657 -4.30 -2.49 -41.74
N VAL A 658 -5.56 -2.69 -42.09
CA VAL A 658 -6.47 -3.68 -41.47
C VAL A 658 -7.20 -4.46 -42.56
N HIS A 659 -7.52 -5.73 -42.28
CA HIS A 659 -8.29 -6.56 -43.20
C HIS A 659 -9.77 -6.18 -43.27
N GLY A 660 -10.32 -6.24 -44.48
CA GLY A 660 -11.70 -5.92 -44.79
C GLY A 660 -11.95 -4.44 -45.10
N LYS A 661 -13.11 -4.16 -45.69
CA LYS A 661 -13.57 -2.80 -46.01
C LYS A 661 -14.09 -2.08 -44.76
N ILE A 662 -13.50 -0.94 -44.42
CA ILE A 662 -13.97 -0.06 -43.35
C ILE A 662 -14.75 1.11 -43.96
N GLU A 663 -16.01 1.27 -43.57
CA GLU A 663 -16.88 2.36 -44.02
C GLU A 663 -17.22 3.26 -42.83
N LEU A 664 -16.57 4.43 -42.75
CA LEU A 664 -16.85 5.45 -41.74
C LEU A 664 -17.31 6.74 -42.43
N ASP A 665 -18.28 7.41 -41.81
CA ASP A 665 -18.70 8.75 -42.21
C ASP A 665 -17.70 9.79 -41.66
N LEU A 666 -16.74 10.18 -42.51
CA LEU A 666 -15.69 11.14 -42.16
C LEU A 666 -16.16 12.61 -42.19
N GLU A 667 -17.44 12.90 -42.50
CA GLU A 667 -18.02 14.22 -42.21
C GLU A 667 -18.11 14.44 -40.69
N LYS A 668 -18.19 13.35 -39.93
CA LYS A 668 -18.10 13.33 -38.47
C LYS A 668 -16.66 13.05 -38.02
N SER A 669 -16.37 13.42 -36.77
CA SER A 669 -15.06 13.13 -36.19
C SER A 669 -14.94 11.63 -35.88
N CYS A 670 -14.14 10.90 -36.66
CA CYS A 670 -13.85 9.49 -36.40
C CYS A 670 -12.49 9.31 -35.71
N LYS A 671 -12.41 8.36 -34.79
CA LYS A 671 -11.15 7.99 -34.12
C LYS A 671 -10.98 6.48 -34.07
N TRP A 672 -9.74 6.03 -34.06
CA TRP A 672 -9.41 4.66 -33.65
C TRP A 672 -8.98 4.66 -32.19
N CYS A 673 -9.25 3.58 -31.47
CA CYS A 673 -8.82 3.33 -30.10
C CYS A 673 -8.13 1.95 -30.04
N LEU A 674 -7.13 1.77 -29.18
CA LEU A 674 -6.48 0.47 -29.01
C LEU A 674 -7.50 -0.57 -28.50
N GLY A 675 -7.60 -1.70 -29.20
CA GLY A 675 -8.32 -2.89 -28.80
C GLY A 675 -7.34 -3.95 -28.27
N LYS A 676 -7.71 -4.62 -27.18
CA LYS A 676 -6.96 -5.74 -26.61
C LYS A 676 -7.48 -7.08 -27.17
N ASP A 677 -6.62 -8.10 -27.24
CA ASP A 677 -7.04 -9.48 -27.50
C ASP A 677 -8.00 -10.02 -26.41
N ASP A 678 -9.00 -10.79 -26.80
CA ASP A 678 -10.06 -11.30 -25.91
C ASP A 678 -9.71 -12.68 -25.35
N VAL A 679 -8.80 -12.73 -24.37
CA VAL A 679 -8.59 -13.95 -23.58
C VAL A 679 -9.38 -13.84 -22.28
N THR A 680 -10.47 -14.60 -22.17
CA THR A 680 -11.28 -14.59 -20.94
C THR A 680 -10.59 -15.38 -19.83
N PRO A 681 -10.87 -15.12 -18.53
CA PRO A 681 -10.32 -15.93 -17.45
C PRO A 681 -10.59 -17.43 -17.59
N LYS A 682 -11.75 -17.82 -18.16
CA LYS A 682 -12.07 -19.22 -18.42
C LYS A 682 -11.19 -19.83 -19.52
N ASP A 683 -10.81 -19.03 -20.52
CA ASP A 683 -9.87 -19.46 -21.55
C ASP A 683 -8.48 -19.68 -20.96
N ILE A 684 -7.99 -18.79 -20.10
CA ILE A 684 -6.70 -18.96 -19.39
C ILE A 684 -6.66 -20.31 -18.67
N PHE A 685 -7.70 -20.64 -17.90
CA PHE A 685 -7.76 -21.89 -17.13
C PHE A 685 -7.83 -23.14 -18.03
N ARG A 686 -8.43 -23.01 -19.22
CA ARG A 686 -8.54 -24.09 -20.22
C ARG A 686 -7.20 -24.27 -20.95
N LEU A 687 -6.66 -23.19 -21.48
CA LEU A 687 -5.41 -23.15 -22.25
C LEU A 687 -4.21 -23.61 -21.41
N GLN A 688 -4.17 -23.27 -20.12
CA GLN A 688 -3.10 -23.71 -19.22
C GLN A 688 -3.02 -25.24 -19.07
N LYS A 689 -4.13 -25.94 -19.27
CA LYS A 689 -4.22 -27.41 -19.22
C LYS A 689 -3.93 -28.06 -20.58
N GLY A 690 -3.82 -27.27 -21.65
CA GLY A 690 -3.59 -27.73 -23.01
C GLY A 690 -2.12 -27.97 -23.35
N SER A 691 -1.79 -27.73 -24.61
CA SER A 691 -0.46 -27.86 -25.23
C SER A 691 0.48 -26.69 -24.89
N ASP A 692 1.73 -26.77 -25.37
CA ASP A 692 2.70 -25.67 -25.27
C ASP A 692 2.23 -24.44 -26.08
N HIS A 693 1.56 -24.67 -27.21
CA HIS A 693 0.93 -23.63 -28.03
C HIS A 693 -0.24 -22.94 -27.32
N ASP A 694 -1.07 -23.69 -26.59
CA ASP A 694 -2.16 -23.10 -25.80
C ASP A 694 -1.61 -22.15 -24.72
N ARG A 695 -0.48 -22.51 -24.09
CA ARG A 695 0.20 -21.66 -23.11
C ARG A 695 0.91 -20.47 -23.75
N PHE A 696 1.35 -20.59 -25.00
CA PHE A 696 1.89 -19.48 -25.78
C PHE A 696 0.85 -18.37 -26.02
N ILE A 697 -0.43 -18.72 -26.23
CA ILE A 697 -1.51 -17.74 -26.35
C ILE A 697 -1.67 -16.92 -25.06
N ILE A 698 -1.62 -17.58 -23.90
CA ILE A 698 -1.65 -16.90 -22.59
C ILE A 698 -0.42 -15.99 -22.44
N ALA A 699 0.75 -16.46 -22.86
CA ALA A 699 1.99 -15.71 -22.75
C ALA A 699 1.98 -14.45 -23.63
N LYS A 700 1.45 -14.54 -24.87
CA LYS A 700 1.24 -13.39 -25.75
C LYS A 700 0.31 -12.35 -25.11
N TYR A 701 -0.78 -12.81 -24.52
CA TYR A 701 -1.73 -11.96 -23.80
C TYR A 701 -1.10 -11.26 -22.59
N CYS A 702 -0.39 -11.99 -21.73
CA CYS A 702 0.29 -11.44 -20.56
C CYS A 702 1.36 -10.42 -20.98
N MET A 703 2.19 -10.74 -21.98
CA MET A 703 3.22 -9.80 -22.48
C MET A 703 2.60 -8.52 -23.05
N MET A 704 1.45 -8.62 -23.74
CA MET A 704 0.73 -7.44 -24.23
C MET A 704 0.31 -6.51 -23.09
N ASP A 705 -0.17 -7.03 -21.95
CA ASP A 705 -0.51 -6.21 -20.77
C ASP A 705 0.68 -5.48 -20.17
N VAL A 706 1.83 -6.16 -20.11
CA VAL A 706 3.09 -5.57 -19.65
C VAL A 706 3.51 -4.40 -20.54
N ILE A 707 3.53 -4.61 -21.87
CA ILE A 707 3.91 -3.57 -22.83
C ILE A 707 2.94 -2.40 -22.79
N LEU A 708 1.65 -2.67 -22.63
CA LEU A 708 0.62 -1.65 -22.54
C LEU A 708 0.81 -0.73 -21.33
N CYS A 709 1.24 -1.28 -20.19
CA CYS A 709 1.59 -0.48 -19.01
C CYS A 709 2.74 0.49 -19.31
N ILE A 710 3.76 0.06 -20.05
CA ILE A 710 4.88 0.92 -20.47
C ILE A 710 4.39 2.04 -21.39
N GLU A 711 3.55 1.72 -22.38
CA GLU A 711 3.00 2.73 -23.28
C GLU A 711 2.13 3.75 -22.54
N LEU A 712 1.31 3.30 -21.59
CA LEU A 712 0.51 4.21 -20.74
C LEU A 712 1.37 5.09 -19.84
N LEU A 713 2.39 4.53 -19.19
CA LEU A 713 3.34 5.27 -18.37
C LEU A 713 3.98 6.42 -19.15
N ASN A 714 4.41 6.13 -20.38
CA ASN A 714 5.05 7.09 -21.29
C ASN A 714 4.04 8.10 -21.86
N LYS A 715 2.87 7.64 -22.32
CA LYS A 715 1.82 8.49 -22.92
C LYS A 715 1.27 9.53 -21.94
N LEU A 716 1.14 9.15 -20.67
CA LEU A 716 0.64 10.02 -19.61
C LEU A 716 1.76 10.75 -18.84
N GLU A 717 3.02 10.54 -19.24
CA GLU A 717 4.22 11.13 -18.63
C GLU A 717 4.24 11.00 -17.10
N ILE A 718 3.74 9.87 -16.58
CA ILE A 718 3.46 9.70 -15.15
C ILE A 718 4.74 9.84 -14.33
N LEU A 719 5.84 9.20 -14.75
CA LEU A 719 7.11 9.28 -14.04
C LEU A 719 7.67 10.71 -14.05
N THR A 720 7.67 11.38 -15.21
CA THR A 720 8.14 12.78 -15.35
C THR A 720 7.37 13.73 -14.43
N ASN A 721 6.04 13.65 -14.47
CA ASN A 721 5.15 14.49 -13.65
C ASN A 721 5.37 14.26 -12.13
N ASN A 722 5.58 13.00 -11.72
CA ASN A 722 5.84 12.67 -10.32
C ASN A 722 7.25 13.08 -9.87
N ILE A 723 8.27 13.02 -10.74
CA ILE A 723 9.62 13.55 -10.46
C ILE A 723 9.56 15.07 -10.24
N GLY A 724 8.88 15.80 -11.13
CA GLY A 724 8.68 17.25 -10.97
C GLY A 724 8.01 17.59 -9.64
N MET A 725 6.90 16.91 -9.33
CA MET A 725 6.18 17.06 -8.06
C MET A 725 7.04 16.73 -6.83
N ALA A 726 7.90 15.70 -6.90
CA ALA A 726 8.79 15.30 -5.82
C ALA A 726 9.80 16.41 -5.48
N ASN A 727 10.43 16.98 -6.51
CA ASN A 727 11.41 18.06 -6.36
C ASN A 727 10.74 19.36 -5.88
N VAL A 728 9.61 19.76 -6.48
CA VAL A 728 8.86 20.97 -6.08
C VAL A 728 8.41 20.89 -4.62
N CYS A 729 7.86 19.75 -4.19
CA CYS A 729 7.39 19.57 -2.82
C CYS A 729 8.50 19.16 -1.84
N LYS A 730 9.76 19.02 -2.27
CA LYS A 730 10.89 18.51 -1.46
C LYS A 730 10.51 17.22 -0.71
N ASN A 731 9.94 16.25 -1.41
CA ASN A 731 9.51 14.96 -0.87
C ASN A 731 10.14 13.81 -1.66
N PRO A 732 10.50 12.68 -1.03
CA PRO A 732 10.92 11.48 -1.76
C PRO A 732 9.87 11.06 -2.81
N LEU A 733 10.32 10.57 -3.97
CA LEU A 733 9.42 10.16 -5.06
C LEU A 733 8.36 9.13 -4.60
N SER A 734 8.77 8.14 -3.80
CA SER A 734 7.87 7.15 -3.22
C SER A 734 6.76 7.76 -2.35
N TRP A 735 7.00 8.91 -1.72
CA TRP A 735 5.99 9.59 -0.90
C TRP A 735 4.97 10.32 -1.77
N ILE A 736 5.35 10.85 -2.93
CA ILE A 736 4.42 11.46 -3.89
C ILE A 736 3.43 10.42 -4.43
N ILE A 737 3.94 9.21 -4.68
CA ILE A 737 3.17 8.08 -5.21
C ILE A 737 2.23 7.51 -4.13
N HIS A 738 2.77 7.13 -2.96
CA HIS A 738 2.04 6.34 -1.97
C HIS A 738 1.36 7.15 -0.85
N ARG A 739 1.60 8.47 -0.72
CA ARG A 739 0.99 9.33 0.32
C ARG A 739 0.09 10.43 -0.27
N GLY A 740 -0.77 10.96 0.59
CA GLY A 740 -1.74 12.02 0.24
C GLY A 740 -1.15 13.42 0.22
N GLN A 741 -1.98 14.43 -0.09
CA GLN A 741 -1.53 15.82 -0.26
C GLN A 741 -0.94 16.44 1.02
N GLY A 742 -1.38 16.01 2.21
CA GLY A 742 -0.93 16.59 3.47
C GLY A 742 0.59 16.52 3.70
N VAL A 743 1.26 15.44 3.28
CA VAL A 743 2.74 15.34 3.44
C VAL A 743 3.48 16.29 2.50
N LYS A 744 2.90 16.59 1.33
CA LYS A 744 3.48 17.51 0.36
C LYS A 744 3.52 18.92 0.91
N ILE A 745 2.36 19.38 1.38
CA ILE A 745 2.20 20.71 1.99
C ILE A 745 3.06 20.81 3.27
N LEU A 746 3.03 19.79 4.14
CA LEU A 746 3.85 19.78 5.36
C LEU A 746 5.35 19.96 5.07
N SER A 747 5.88 19.25 4.08
CA SER A 747 7.29 19.40 3.69
C SER A 747 7.59 20.80 3.15
N LEU A 748 6.76 21.30 2.23
CA LEU A 748 6.98 22.59 1.59
C LEU A 748 6.88 23.75 2.59
N VAL A 749 5.85 23.74 3.45
CA VAL A 749 5.71 24.72 4.54
C VAL A 749 6.93 24.65 5.47
N SER A 750 7.29 23.45 5.96
CA SER A 750 8.47 23.29 6.83
C SER A 750 9.77 23.77 6.19
N TYR A 751 9.93 23.61 4.87
CA TYR A 751 11.09 24.09 4.12
C TYR A 751 11.17 25.63 4.14
N PHE A 752 10.07 26.32 3.83
CA PHE A 752 10.01 27.79 3.85
C PHE A 752 10.09 28.37 5.26
N LEU A 753 9.48 27.74 6.27
CA LEU A 753 9.58 28.21 7.66
C LEU A 753 11.02 28.17 8.16
N LYS A 754 11.78 27.14 7.77
CA LYS A 754 13.20 27.03 8.12
C LYS A 754 14.02 28.19 7.57
N SER A 755 13.78 28.67 6.34
CA SER A 755 14.53 29.80 5.78
C SER A 755 14.20 31.14 6.46
N LYS A 756 13.04 31.23 7.12
CA LYS A 756 12.56 32.40 7.85
C LYS A 756 12.71 32.31 9.38
N ASP A 757 13.42 31.30 9.91
CA ASP A 757 13.58 31.07 11.37
C ASP A 757 12.25 30.88 12.15
N TYR A 758 11.21 30.34 11.48
CA TYR A 758 9.96 29.89 12.09
C TYR A 758 10.00 28.40 12.43
N ILE A 759 9.27 28.00 13.48
CA ILE A 759 9.07 26.60 13.86
C ILE A 759 7.57 26.27 13.79
N LEU A 760 7.23 25.08 13.26
CA LEU A 760 5.84 24.66 13.06
C LEU A 760 5.25 24.07 14.35
N PRO A 761 4.16 24.64 14.91
CA PRO A 761 3.50 24.07 16.08
C PRO A 761 2.77 22.77 15.77
N PHE A 762 2.67 21.90 16.77
CA PHE A 762 1.81 20.72 16.71
C PHE A 762 0.41 21.05 17.21
N LEU A 763 -0.58 20.90 16.32
CA LEU A 763 -1.98 21.12 16.65
C LEU A 763 -2.66 19.78 16.94
N TYR A 764 -3.32 19.70 18.10
CA TYR A 764 -4.15 18.56 18.47
C TYR A 764 -5.51 18.66 17.78
N LYS A 765 -6.17 17.52 17.57
CA LYS A 765 -7.53 17.48 17.04
C LYS A 765 -8.52 17.62 18.19
N ASP A 766 -9.46 18.54 18.05
CA ASP A 766 -10.48 18.79 19.08
C ASP A 766 -11.64 17.78 19.03
N SER A 767 -11.98 17.27 17.83
CA SER A 767 -13.02 16.25 17.61
C SER A 767 -12.73 15.38 16.37
N PHE A 768 -13.49 14.28 16.21
CA PHE A 768 -13.58 13.56 14.93
C PHE A 768 -14.70 14.11 14.03
N ASP A 769 -15.64 14.85 14.61
CA ASP A 769 -16.77 15.43 13.89
C ASP A 769 -16.30 16.65 13.12
N LYS A 770 -16.40 16.55 11.80
CA LYS A 770 -16.25 17.71 10.93
C LYS A 770 -17.60 18.41 10.89
N GLU A 771 -17.79 19.41 11.75
CA GLU A 771 -18.75 20.44 11.36
C GLU A 771 -18.23 21.06 10.05
N GLY A 772 -19.08 21.05 9.03
CA GLY A 772 -18.77 21.75 7.79
C GLY A 772 -18.69 23.25 8.05
N TYR A 773 -17.86 23.95 7.29
CA TYR A 773 -17.91 25.42 7.22
C TYR A 773 -18.67 25.82 5.95
N GLU A 774 -19.17 27.05 5.91
CA GLU A 774 -19.86 27.58 4.74
C GLU A 774 -18.93 27.59 3.51
N GLY A 775 -19.44 27.10 2.38
CA GLY A 775 -18.69 26.98 1.14
C GLY A 775 -18.89 28.17 0.19
N ALA A 776 -18.71 27.92 -1.11
CA ALA A 776 -18.94 28.93 -2.15
C ALA A 776 -20.44 29.25 -2.31
N VAL A 777 -20.74 30.49 -2.69
CA VAL A 777 -22.08 30.91 -3.13
C VAL A 777 -22.30 30.45 -4.57
N VAL A 778 -23.49 29.90 -4.85
CA VAL A 778 -23.94 29.56 -6.20
C VAL A 778 -25.12 30.47 -6.52
N LEU A 779 -24.99 31.29 -7.56
CA LEU A 779 -26.07 32.17 -8.02
C LEU A 779 -27.22 31.36 -8.61
N ASP A 780 -28.44 31.86 -8.46
CA ASP A 780 -29.62 31.22 -9.03
C ASP A 780 -29.54 31.21 -10.57
N PRO A 781 -29.58 30.02 -11.21
CA PRO A 781 -29.51 29.95 -12.66
C PRO A 781 -30.82 30.44 -13.28
N ASN A 782 -30.74 31.08 -14.45
CA ASN A 782 -31.89 31.30 -15.32
C ASN A 782 -32.00 30.10 -16.30
N PRO A 783 -32.90 29.13 -16.08
CA PRO A 783 -32.93 27.93 -16.90
C PRO A 783 -33.54 28.24 -18.26
N GLY A 784 -32.91 27.78 -19.35
CA GLY A 784 -33.41 27.97 -20.70
C GLY A 784 -32.49 27.38 -21.76
N ILE A 785 -33.00 27.29 -22.99
CA ILE A 785 -32.20 26.94 -24.16
C ILE A 785 -31.85 28.23 -24.88
N TYR A 786 -30.56 28.59 -24.89
CA TYR A 786 -30.06 29.83 -25.49
C TYR A 786 -29.44 29.53 -26.86
N ILE A 787 -30.26 29.57 -27.91
CA ILE A 787 -29.83 29.28 -29.30
C ILE A 787 -29.40 30.57 -30.03
N ASP A 788 -30.14 31.66 -29.84
CA ASP A 788 -29.94 32.92 -30.58
C ASP A 788 -29.09 33.96 -29.83
N ARG A 789 -28.58 33.60 -28.65
CA ARG A 789 -27.83 34.51 -27.77
C ARG A 789 -26.55 33.84 -27.25
N PRO A 790 -25.37 34.22 -27.76
CA PRO A 790 -24.10 33.74 -27.25
C PRO A 790 -23.93 34.09 -25.76
N ILE A 791 -23.48 33.13 -24.96
CA ILE A 791 -23.21 33.31 -23.53
C ILE A 791 -21.70 33.47 -23.35
N ALA A 792 -21.26 34.61 -22.81
CA ALA A 792 -19.88 34.82 -22.41
C ALA A 792 -19.62 34.18 -21.03
N VAL A 793 -18.55 33.41 -20.92
CA VAL A 793 -18.11 32.78 -19.66
C VAL A 793 -16.86 33.51 -19.17
N LEU A 794 -16.93 34.09 -17.97
CA LEU A 794 -15.84 34.80 -17.31
C LEU A 794 -15.52 34.08 -16.00
N ASP A 795 -14.24 33.84 -15.71
CA ASP A 795 -13.78 33.16 -14.50
C ASP A 795 -12.50 33.82 -13.95
N TYR A 796 -12.32 33.74 -12.63
CA TYR A 796 -11.13 34.23 -11.94
C TYR A 796 -10.02 33.19 -11.98
N SER A 797 -8.88 33.55 -12.57
CA SER A 797 -7.70 32.68 -12.57
C SER A 797 -7.13 32.52 -11.17
N SER A 798 -7.12 31.28 -10.64
CA SER A 798 -6.59 30.95 -9.31
C SER A 798 -7.19 31.80 -8.18
N LEU A 799 -8.53 31.90 -8.10
CA LEU A 799 -9.25 32.73 -7.14
C LEU A 799 -8.72 32.60 -5.70
N TYR A 800 -8.84 31.42 -5.07
CA TYR A 800 -8.46 31.29 -3.65
C TYR A 800 -6.98 31.56 -3.36
N PRO A 801 -5.99 31.01 -4.11
CA PRO A 801 -4.60 31.38 -3.90
C PRO A 801 -4.35 32.88 -4.06
N SER A 802 -4.98 33.53 -5.05
CA SER A 802 -4.80 34.97 -5.29
C SER A 802 -5.42 35.80 -4.16
N SER A 803 -6.62 35.46 -3.70
CA SER A 803 -7.25 36.11 -2.54
C SER A 803 -6.40 35.95 -1.28
N MET A 804 -5.85 34.76 -1.02
CA MET A 804 -4.94 34.56 0.12
C MET A 804 -3.70 35.45 0.05
N ILE A 805 -3.16 35.67 -1.14
CA ILE A 805 -1.97 36.53 -1.35
C ILE A 805 -2.35 38.01 -1.18
N GLU A 806 -3.47 38.43 -1.77
CA GLU A 806 -3.96 39.81 -1.75
C GLU A 806 -4.16 40.34 -0.33
N VAL A 807 -4.82 39.56 0.53
CA VAL A 807 -5.08 39.95 1.92
C VAL A 807 -4.05 39.40 2.91
N ASN A 808 -2.92 38.88 2.42
CA ASN A 808 -1.83 38.35 3.26
C ASN A 808 -2.31 37.31 4.31
N LEU A 809 -3.17 36.38 3.87
CA LEU A 809 -3.76 35.36 4.72
C LEU A 809 -2.76 34.24 5.04
N SER A 810 -2.27 34.20 6.27
CA SER A 810 -1.35 33.16 6.75
C SER A 810 -1.51 32.88 8.26
N HIS A 811 -0.90 31.81 8.75
CA HIS A 811 -1.07 31.37 10.14
C HIS A 811 -0.47 32.31 11.18
N GLU A 812 0.55 33.08 10.82
CA GLU A 812 1.25 34.08 11.64
C GLU A 812 0.65 35.49 11.52
N THR A 813 -0.29 35.71 10.60
CA THR A 813 -0.96 37.01 10.42
C THR A 813 -2.32 37.06 11.13
N ILE A 814 -2.87 35.92 11.55
CA ILE A 814 -4.14 35.85 12.28
C ILE A 814 -4.03 36.46 13.69
N VAL A 815 -4.86 37.48 13.97
CA VAL A 815 -4.92 38.14 15.28
C VAL A 815 -5.94 37.43 16.16
N THR A 816 -5.47 36.72 17.18
CA THR A 816 -6.34 36.02 18.16
C THR A 816 -6.03 36.39 19.60
N ASN A 817 -4.98 37.17 19.82
CA ASN A 817 -4.59 37.59 21.17
C ASN A 817 -5.55 38.70 21.63
N PRO A 818 -6.26 38.54 22.77
CA PRO A 818 -7.23 39.51 23.25
C PRO A 818 -6.72 40.96 23.35
N ILE A 819 -5.41 41.16 23.54
CA ILE A 819 -4.82 42.50 23.62
C ILE A 819 -4.89 43.30 22.30
N TYR A 820 -5.11 42.62 21.18
CA TYR A 820 -5.18 43.21 19.84
C TYR A 820 -6.60 43.10 19.25
N LEU A 821 -7.60 42.76 20.06
CA LEU A 821 -9.00 42.65 19.64
C LEU A 821 -9.80 43.88 20.13
N GLY A 822 -10.84 44.24 19.38
CA GLY A 822 -11.67 45.42 19.67
C GLY A 822 -10.98 46.75 19.33
N ASP A 823 -11.68 47.86 19.58
CA ASP A 823 -11.24 49.20 19.18
C ASP A 823 -9.85 49.57 19.75
N GLU A 824 -9.64 49.34 21.05
CA GLU A 824 -8.34 49.58 21.71
C GLU A 824 -7.21 48.72 21.12
N GLY A 825 -7.52 47.47 20.76
CA GLY A 825 -6.57 46.56 20.12
C GLY A 825 -6.21 47.00 18.70
N GLY A 826 -7.19 47.53 17.96
CA GLY A 826 -7.00 48.12 16.63
C GLY A 826 -6.12 49.37 16.66
N GLU A 827 -6.32 50.27 17.63
CA GLU A 827 -5.44 51.42 17.85
C GLU A 827 -3.99 50.97 18.10
N LEU A 828 -3.78 49.95 18.94
CA LEU A 828 -2.45 49.39 19.22
C LEU A 828 -1.77 48.79 17.98
N LEU A 829 -2.54 48.23 17.03
CA LEU A 829 -2.02 47.72 15.76
C LEU A 829 -1.61 48.87 14.83
N ASN A 830 -2.47 49.89 14.71
CA ASN A 830 -2.20 51.10 13.93
C ASN A 830 -0.97 51.86 14.42
N GLU A 831 -0.87 52.10 15.74
CA GLU A 831 0.31 52.73 16.35
C GLU A 831 1.60 51.93 16.10
N SER A 832 1.47 50.61 15.92
CA SER A 832 2.59 49.71 15.63
C SER A 832 2.91 49.59 14.13
N GLY A 833 2.18 50.31 13.27
CA GLY A 833 2.39 50.32 11.82
C GLY A 833 1.91 49.07 11.10
N TYR A 834 0.90 48.37 11.63
CA TYR A 834 0.29 47.21 10.98
C TYR A 834 -1.10 47.56 10.46
N ASP A 835 -1.31 47.31 9.17
CA ASP A 835 -2.64 47.28 8.59
C ASP A 835 -3.36 46.00 9.04
N PHE A 836 -4.65 46.11 9.34
CA PHE A 836 -5.50 44.98 9.73
C PHE A 836 -6.90 45.13 9.13
N GLU A 837 -7.56 44.00 8.99
CA GLU A 837 -8.96 43.92 8.59
C GLU A 837 -9.74 43.26 9.73
N ASP A 838 -10.73 43.97 10.28
CA ASP A 838 -11.63 43.39 11.28
C ASP A 838 -12.68 42.54 10.56
N ILE A 839 -12.64 41.24 10.83
CA ILE A 839 -13.52 40.27 10.18
C ILE A 839 -14.53 39.79 11.23
N THR A 840 -15.63 40.53 11.37
CA THR A 840 -16.84 40.02 12.03
C THR A 840 -17.67 39.26 11.01
N TYR A 841 -17.65 37.92 11.04
CA TYR A 841 -18.62 37.15 10.27
C TYR A 841 -20.02 37.37 10.85
N ASP A 842 -20.81 38.23 10.20
CA ASP A 842 -22.26 38.26 10.33
C ASP A 842 -22.88 38.37 8.93
N ARG A 843 -23.98 37.64 8.72
CA ARG A 843 -24.57 37.29 7.41
C ARG A 843 -24.72 38.48 6.47
N TYR A 844 -24.21 38.37 5.23
CA TYR A 844 -24.61 39.27 4.16
C TYR A 844 -26.13 39.24 4.00
N LYS A 845 -26.77 40.40 4.15
CA LYS A 845 -28.19 40.58 3.84
C LYS A 845 -28.28 40.77 2.33
N THR A 846 -28.70 39.74 1.59
CA THR A 846 -28.97 39.86 0.15
C THR A 846 -30.00 40.96 -0.08
N LEU A 847 -29.59 42.08 -0.66
CA LEU A 847 -30.49 43.14 -1.10
C LEU A 847 -30.96 42.81 -2.52
N PHE A 848 -32.16 42.25 -2.64
CA PHE A 848 -32.81 42.08 -3.92
C PHE A 848 -33.20 43.45 -4.47
N THR A 849 -32.61 43.86 -5.59
CA THR A 849 -33.20 44.93 -6.42
C THR A 849 -34.11 44.31 -7.47
N PRO A 850 -35.11 45.05 -8.00
CA PRO A 850 -36.04 44.55 -9.02
C PRO A 850 -35.39 44.08 -10.34
N GLY A 851 -34.07 44.24 -10.52
CA GLY A 851 -33.33 43.92 -11.74
C GLY A 851 -32.42 42.69 -11.68
N GLY A 852 -32.40 41.94 -10.58
CA GLY A 852 -31.47 40.81 -10.38
C GLY A 852 -30.19 41.21 -9.65
N ALA A 853 -29.46 40.20 -9.13
CA ALA A 853 -28.31 40.38 -8.23
C ALA A 853 -27.16 41.13 -8.91
N VAL A 854 -26.52 42.04 -8.16
CA VAL A 854 -25.14 42.52 -8.44
C VAL A 854 -24.21 41.78 -7.50
#